data_AF-A0A364KPL2-F1
#
_entry.id   AF-A0A364KPL2-F1
#
_cell.length_a   1.000
_cell.length_b   1.000
_cell.length_c   1.000
_cell.angle_alpha   90.00
_cell.angle_beta   90.00
_cell.angle_gamma   90.00
#
_symmetry.space_group_name_H-M   'P 1'
#
loop_
_entity.id
_entity.type
_entity.pdbx_description
1 polymer ?
#
loop_
_entity_poly.entity_id
_entity_poly.type
_entity_poly.pdbx_seq_one_letter_code
_entity_poly.pdbx_strand_id
1 'polypeptide(L)'
;MSLSNKLAITDVDVKDKRVLIRVDFNVPLDAEKNVTNNQRIVGALPTIKYAIDNGAKAVILMSHLGRPDGKVNAKYSLQPVVPELEKLLGRSVIFTKDCVGPETEEIVNKASGGQVILLENLRFHAEEEGSSKDEQGNKVKADKAKVEEFRKALTALGDVYINDAFGTAHRAHSSMVGIDLPQKAAGFLVKKELDYFAQALESPKRPFLAILGGSKVSDKIQLIDNLLPKVNSLIITGGMAFTFKKTLENVKIGNSLFDEAGSKTVGDIIEKAKKHNVEVILPVDYVTASKFGADAEVGSATDAEGIPDGWLGLDVGPKSVESYKKAIGEAKTILWNGPCGVFELEPFASGTKATLDAAVAAAQSGTIVIIGGGDTATVAAKYKVEDKLSHVSTGGGASLELLEGKDLPGVSALSTATLILDDDVDGAENGLSNGDSSFHKTGKGVVGFLRALLGFEQEIMREAAERLSDAETSAYNDQQRVAHTSSAPDAFHSKIYDVGTEYALCQAMAQIMTAVVGVLNESLTESLKGFYKMRKAYATLDGIVRMEERYLQTRKARTAPAALLVEKSPVRPKPRPAGAHISKSDQDLHKSIAELKLTDDEPHSEPASTHSSEPGTPLGESLTHDPELADLFSHPIDTFIHTGASLCLGMLLAMLSTLPPTFSRLLAIVGFRGDKERGLRMLWQASKSSTLIGAVAGLGILGYYNGFVRLLDIIPDATEGDDLGIEGYPTDRLKTLLITMRTRYPNSQLWLLEEARMKSGHRDVEGAVDMLKNSKKSPLKQVEALQAFEKSMDSMFLHNYEDCAKFFLECVDLNSWSPALYYYIAGSAYVILYRRTSDTDPAAAKIYAEKATECIRKAPTVAGKKRLMARQLPFEVFVTRKIAKWEARAKGLKVDLVDAVGVDPIEEMNFLWNGYSRMGAEGLQESLRRLDQSEEDVLHPEEDEKAISQLLRAAILRAQRKHAEAKEILKQNILVLDKNIFKGHLRDNWVLPAAHFELAANLWMERPSYVPTHASPWDPEPAEKEASEDEIVSAERKQVQECDEHLEKAAKWESYDLDTRIGLKVTAAREAMRKWHTSHPEVA
;
A
#
# COMPACT_ATOMS: atom_id res chain seq x y z
N MET A 1 4.02 8.94 13.95
CA MET A 1 3.63 9.15 15.37
C MET A 1 4.20 10.48 15.80
N SER A 2 3.47 11.27 16.59
CA SER A 2 4.07 12.46 17.21
C SER A 2 5.19 12.04 18.18
N LEU A 3 6.29 12.79 18.17
CA LEU A 3 7.41 12.66 19.10
C LEU A 3 6.95 12.87 20.55
N SER A 4 5.92 13.68 20.79
CA SER A 4 5.43 14.04 22.13
C SER A 4 4.61 12.94 22.82
N ASN A 5 4.05 11.98 22.07
CA ASN A 5 3.10 10.98 22.58
C ASN A 5 3.75 9.66 23.05
N LYS A 6 5.06 9.66 23.33
CA LYS A 6 5.75 8.51 23.93
C LYS A 6 5.57 8.49 25.43
N LEU A 7 5.38 7.31 26.00
CA LEU A 7 5.23 7.17 27.44
C LEU A 7 6.53 7.44 28.15
N ALA A 8 6.41 8.04 29.32
CA ALA A 8 7.51 8.38 30.18
C ALA A 8 7.53 7.45 31.40
N ILE A 9 8.64 7.42 32.12
CA ILE A 9 8.75 6.70 33.40
C ILE A 9 7.66 7.10 34.41
N THR A 10 7.06 8.29 34.27
CA THR A 10 5.93 8.74 35.09
C THR A 10 4.62 8.00 34.82
N ASP A 11 4.52 7.33 33.68
CA ASP A 11 3.30 6.68 33.20
C ASP A 11 3.31 5.17 33.49
N VAL A 12 4.36 4.66 34.14
CA VAL A 12 4.59 3.22 34.34
C VAL A 12 4.73 2.89 35.83
N ASP A 13 4.25 1.71 36.24
CA ASP A 13 4.34 1.28 37.64
C ASP A 13 5.69 0.64 37.90
N VAL A 14 6.56 1.37 38.61
CA VAL A 14 7.90 0.92 38.99
C VAL A 14 7.94 0.24 40.35
N LYS A 15 6.83 0.25 41.12
CA LYS A 15 6.83 -0.22 42.50
C LYS A 15 7.04 -1.73 42.58
N ASP A 16 7.97 -2.15 43.44
CA ASP A 16 8.38 -3.54 43.65
C ASP A 16 8.90 -4.24 42.37
N LYS A 17 9.25 -3.48 41.32
CA LYS A 17 9.79 -3.97 40.05
C LYS A 17 11.30 -3.84 39.94
N ARG A 18 11.91 -4.71 39.13
CA ARG A 18 13.27 -4.57 38.61
C ARG A 18 13.22 -3.62 37.41
N VAL A 19 13.69 -2.39 37.58
CA VAL A 19 13.65 -1.37 36.51
C VAL A 19 14.98 -1.39 35.76
N LEU A 20 14.97 -1.92 34.54
CA LEU A 20 16.13 -1.94 33.64
C LEU A 20 16.19 -0.62 32.86
N ILE A 21 17.19 0.21 33.13
CA ILE A 21 17.35 1.54 32.54
C ILE A 21 18.56 1.53 31.60
N ARG A 22 18.32 1.87 30.34
CA ARG A 22 19.39 2.16 29.38
C ARG A 22 19.80 3.61 29.51
N VAL A 23 21.00 3.85 30.00
CA VAL A 23 21.55 5.19 30.24
C VAL A 23 22.72 5.47 29.32
N ASP A 24 23.03 6.74 29.12
CA ASP A 24 24.19 7.18 28.34
C ASP A 24 25.34 7.56 29.29
N PHE A 25 26.14 6.60 29.72
CA PHE A 25 27.36 6.85 30.51
C PHE A 25 28.63 6.84 29.66
N ASN A 26 28.54 7.27 28.40
CA ASN A 26 29.71 7.43 27.54
C ASN A 26 30.47 8.73 27.90
N VAL A 27 31.16 8.73 29.04
CA VAL A 27 31.84 9.90 29.62
C VAL A 27 33.33 9.93 29.28
N PRO A 28 33.95 11.11 29.15
CA PRO A 28 35.40 11.21 29.02
C PRO A 28 36.09 10.85 30.34
N LEU A 29 37.19 10.08 30.23
CA LEU A 29 38.06 9.71 31.34
C LEU A 29 39.45 10.34 31.15
N ASP A 30 40.09 10.76 32.24
CA ASP A 30 41.51 11.16 32.23
C ASP A 30 42.45 9.95 32.19
N ALA A 31 43.76 10.19 32.22
CA ALA A 31 44.77 9.14 32.20
C ALA A 31 44.70 8.25 33.46
N GLU A 32 44.24 8.81 34.58
CA GLU A 32 44.04 8.17 35.87
C GLU A 32 42.67 7.46 36.00
N LYS A 33 41.87 7.46 34.92
CA LYS A 33 40.50 6.90 34.83
C LYS A 33 39.43 7.62 35.64
N ASN A 34 39.64 8.87 36.05
CA ASN A 34 38.58 9.68 36.65
C ASN A 34 37.67 10.28 35.58
N VAL A 35 36.39 10.44 35.92
CA VAL A 35 35.40 11.13 35.08
C VAL A 35 35.72 12.62 35.01
N THR A 36 36.08 13.13 33.84
CA THR A 36 36.41 14.56 33.65
C THR A 36 35.20 15.44 33.36
N ASN A 37 34.11 14.84 32.85
CA ASN A 37 32.81 15.49 32.68
C ASN A 37 31.70 14.51 33.05
N ASN A 38 30.97 14.82 34.13
CA ASN A 38 29.91 13.98 34.68
C ASN A 38 28.50 14.34 34.17
N GLN A 39 28.35 15.27 33.21
CA GLN A 39 27.05 15.78 32.76
C GLN A 39 26.11 14.68 32.28
N ARG A 40 26.63 13.66 31.60
CA ARG A 40 25.83 12.51 31.13
C ARG A 40 25.34 11.63 32.29
N ILE A 41 26.15 11.50 33.35
CA ILE A 41 25.76 10.80 34.58
C ILE A 41 24.67 11.61 35.29
N VAL A 42 24.88 12.92 35.44
CA VAL A 42 23.91 13.86 36.03
C VAL A 42 22.57 13.82 35.30
N GLY A 43 22.59 13.74 33.96
CA GLY A 43 21.39 13.69 33.13
C GLY A 43 20.47 12.48 33.39
N ALA A 44 21.03 11.34 33.79
CA ALA A 44 20.26 10.14 34.11
C ALA A 44 19.72 10.12 35.56
N LEU A 45 20.26 10.95 36.46
CA LEU A 45 19.89 10.94 37.88
C LEU A 45 18.39 11.13 38.14
N PRO A 46 17.65 12.01 37.44
CA PRO A 46 16.21 12.16 37.66
C PRO A 46 15.44 10.85 37.47
N THR A 47 15.76 10.09 36.42
CA THR A 47 15.12 8.81 36.10
C THR A 47 15.48 7.74 37.13
N ILE A 48 16.76 7.68 37.53
CA ILE A 48 17.25 6.74 38.54
C ILE A 48 16.58 7.02 39.90
N LYS A 49 16.56 8.28 40.33
CA LYS A 49 15.95 8.69 41.61
C LYS A 49 14.46 8.44 41.62
N TYR A 50 13.76 8.74 40.53
CA TYR A 50 12.33 8.48 40.42
C TYR A 50 12.00 7.00 40.59
N ALA A 51 12.77 6.09 39.97
CA ALA A 51 12.56 4.65 40.15
C ALA A 51 12.75 4.24 41.63
N ILE A 52 13.79 4.74 42.29
CA ILE A 52 14.07 4.47 43.71
C ILE A 52 12.94 5.00 44.61
N ASP A 53 12.58 6.27 44.44
CA ASP A 53 11.64 6.99 45.30
C ASP A 53 10.21 6.46 45.14
N ASN A 54 9.87 5.88 43.99
CA ASN A 54 8.59 5.21 43.75
C ASN A 54 8.63 3.70 44.07
N GLY A 55 9.65 3.24 44.80
CA GLY A 55 9.67 1.93 45.43
C GLY A 55 10.09 0.79 44.50
N ALA A 56 10.93 1.03 43.50
CA ALA A 56 11.51 -0.06 42.71
C ALA A 56 12.20 -1.10 43.61
N LYS A 57 12.03 -2.38 43.27
CA LYS A 57 12.74 -3.47 43.94
C LYS A 57 14.25 -3.34 43.71
N ALA A 58 14.64 -3.08 42.47
CA ALA A 58 16.01 -2.82 42.07
C ALA A 58 16.06 -1.93 40.82
N VAL A 59 17.12 -1.15 40.66
CA VAL A 59 17.37 -0.31 39.48
C VAL A 59 18.63 -0.84 38.77
N ILE A 60 18.47 -1.37 37.57
CA ILE A 60 19.55 -2.00 36.78
C ILE A 60 19.92 -1.05 35.66
N LEU A 61 21.13 -0.50 35.69
CA LEU A 61 21.64 0.44 34.71
C LEU A 61 22.51 -0.32 33.69
N MET A 62 22.20 -0.17 32.41
CA MET A 62 23.04 -0.66 31.33
C MET A 62 23.51 0.50 30.45
N SER A 63 24.80 0.53 30.12
CA SER A 63 25.40 1.61 29.32
C SER A 63 26.44 1.08 28.33
N HIS A 64 27.09 1.98 27.61
CA HIS A 64 28.31 1.71 26.88
C HIS A 64 29.33 2.83 27.14
N LEU A 65 30.61 2.53 26.92
CA LEU A 65 31.70 3.50 26.96
C LEU A 65 32.63 3.27 25.77
N GLY A 66 32.91 4.31 25.00
CA GLY A 66 33.82 4.25 23.87
C GLY A 66 33.44 3.25 22.76
N ARG A 67 34.46 2.70 22.10
CA ARG A 67 34.35 1.76 20.97
C ARG A 67 35.24 0.54 21.21
N PRO A 68 34.78 -0.42 22.01
CA PRO A 68 35.49 -1.68 22.25
C PRO A 68 35.37 -2.70 21.11
N ASP A 69 34.54 -2.42 20.09
CA ASP A 69 34.36 -3.23 18.88
C ASP A 69 34.03 -4.73 19.15
N GLY A 70 33.19 -5.00 20.16
CA GLY A 70 32.74 -6.35 20.51
C GLY A 70 33.76 -7.20 21.27
N LYS A 71 34.74 -6.58 21.92
CA LYS A 71 35.78 -7.26 22.71
C LYS A 71 35.93 -6.61 24.09
N VAL A 72 36.16 -7.43 25.11
CA VAL A 72 36.46 -6.94 26.47
C VAL A 72 37.75 -6.12 26.45
N ASN A 73 37.68 -4.87 26.90
CA ASN A 73 38.82 -3.97 26.94
C ASN A 73 38.77 -3.09 28.20
N ALA A 74 39.75 -3.26 29.10
CA ALA A 74 39.83 -2.55 30.37
C ALA A 74 39.92 -1.01 30.26
N LYS A 75 40.27 -0.48 29.07
CA LYS A 75 40.21 0.97 28.77
C LYS A 75 38.78 1.50 28.74
N TYR A 76 37.83 0.66 28.33
CA TYR A 76 36.43 1.03 28.11
C TYR A 76 35.48 0.40 29.15
N SER A 77 35.99 -0.05 30.30
CA SER A 77 35.14 -0.52 31.40
C SER A 77 34.34 0.63 32.00
N LEU A 78 33.11 0.33 32.45
CA LEU A 78 32.24 1.26 33.18
C LEU A 78 32.55 1.35 34.68
N GLN A 79 33.44 0.49 35.20
CA GLN A 79 33.87 0.51 36.61
C GLN A 79 34.23 1.92 37.14
N PRO A 80 34.93 2.80 36.38
CA PRO A 80 35.29 4.13 36.88
C PRO A 80 34.11 5.10 37.00
N VAL A 81 32.93 4.76 36.47
CA VAL A 81 31.69 5.55 36.64
C VAL A 81 31.10 5.35 38.04
N VAL A 82 31.38 4.21 38.69
CA VAL A 82 30.79 3.81 39.98
C VAL A 82 31.02 4.85 41.08
N PRO A 83 32.26 5.33 41.38
CA PRO A 83 32.48 6.25 42.48
C PRO A 83 31.75 7.60 42.31
N GLU A 84 31.67 8.09 41.07
CA GLU A 84 30.97 9.35 40.76
C GLU A 84 29.45 9.17 40.86
N LEU A 85 28.91 8.04 40.40
CA LEU A 85 27.49 7.72 40.53
C LEU A 85 27.08 7.54 42.00
N GLU A 86 27.90 6.85 42.82
CA GLU A 86 27.66 6.69 44.26
C GLU A 86 27.63 8.03 44.98
N LYS A 87 28.60 8.91 44.67
CA LYS A 87 28.68 10.27 45.20
C LYS A 87 27.44 11.10 44.85
N LEU A 88 26.94 11.00 43.61
CA LEU A 88 25.78 11.78 43.14
C LEU A 88 24.44 11.23 43.64
N LEU A 89 24.33 9.92 43.86
CA LEU A 89 23.13 9.28 44.41
C LEU A 89 23.09 9.28 45.94
N GLY A 90 24.25 9.39 46.60
CA GLY A 90 24.37 9.20 48.06
C GLY A 90 24.07 7.77 48.51
N ARG A 91 24.28 6.78 47.63
CA ARG A 91 23.99 5.35 47.85
C ARG A 91 25.05 4.48 47.18
N SER A 92 25.24 3.27 47.70
CA SER A 92 26.14 2.27 47.10
C SER A 92 25.61 1.77 45.76
N VAL A 93 26.50 1.57 44.79
CA VAL A 93 26.18 1.01 43.47
C VAL A 93 26.88 -0.33 43.31
N ILE A 94 26.11 -1.38 43.04
CA ILE A 94 26.64 -2.72 42.79
C ILE A 94 27.12 -2.78 41.34
N PHE A 95 28.40 -3.09 41.11
CA PHE A 95 28.93 -3.27 39.76
C PHE A 95 29.07 -4.75 39.41
N THR A 96 28.58 -5.15 38.23
CA THR A 96 28.74 -6.53 37.74
C THR A 96 29.90 -6.62 36.75
N LYS A 97 30.58 -7.78 36.72
CA LYS A 97 31.73 -8.01 35.83
C LYS A 97 31.34 -8.18 34.36
N ASP A 98 30.08 -8.48 34.09
CA ASP A 98 29.49 -8.63 32.77
C ASP A 98 28.06 -8.06 32.78
N CYS A 99 27.49 -7.82 31.62
CA CYS A 99 26.13 -7.33 31.44
C CYS A 99 25.07 -8.42 31.27
N VAL A 100 25.48 -9.66 31.04
CA VAL A 100 24.61 -10.83 30.89
C VAL A 100 25.25 -12.04 31.59
N GLY A 101 24.48 -13.13 31.74
CA GLY A 101 24.98 -14.39 32.28
C GLY A 101 24.55 -14.67 33.73
N PRO A 102 24.81 -15.89 34.22
CA PRO A 102 24.20 -16.41 35.45
C PRO A 102 24.60 -15.64 36.72
N GLU A 103 25.85 -15.16 36.82
CA GLU A 103 26.31 -14.36 37.95
C GLU A 103 25.56 -13.02 38.01
N THR A 104 25.40 -12.35 36.86
CA THR A 104 24.67 -11.08 36.74
C THR A 104 23.19 -11.26 37.09
N GLU A 105 22.55 -12.32 36.60
CA GLU A 105 21.16 -12.64 36.93
C GLU A 105 20.96 -12.91 38.42
N GLU A 106 21.87 -13.65 39.05
CA GLU A 106 21.82 -13.94 40.48
C GLU A 106 21.91 -12.66 41.32
N ILE A 107 22.83 -11.75 40.97
CA ILE A 107 22.97 -10.44 41.62
C ILE A 107 21.68 -9.62 41.48
N VAL A 108 21.14 -9.53 40.27
CA VAL A 108 19.91 -8.77 39.98
C VAL A 108 18.70 -9.35 40.71
N ASN A 109 18.56 -10.67 40.77
CA ASN A 109 17.42 -11.32 41.39
C ASN A 109 17.39 -11.21 42.92
N LYS A 110 18.57 -11.17 43.57
CA LYS A 110 18.73 -10.97 45.01
C LYS A 110 18.56 -9.51 45.44
N ALA A 111 18.70 -8.56 44.52
CA ALA A 111 18.61 -7.15 44.84
C ALA A 111 17.21 -6.75 45.32
N SER A 112 17.16 -5.90 46.33
CA SER A 112 15.92 -5.42 46.96
C SER A 112 16.09 -4.02 47.56
N GLY A 113 14.99 -3.37 47.95
CA GLY A 113 15.03 -2.07 48.62
C GLY A 113 15.56 -0.92 47.75
N GLY A 114 15.37 -0.99 46.43
CA GLY A 114 15.81 0.04 45.49
C GLY A 114 17.33 0.08 45.29
N GLN A 115 18.02 -1.06 45.49
CA GLN A 115 19.44 -1.18 45.18
C GLN A 115 19.72 -0.84 43.71
N VAL A 116 20.82 -0.11 43.48
CA VAL A 116 21.27 0.30 42.14
C VAL A 116 22.39 -0.61 41.69
N ILE A 117 22.23 -1.18 40.50
CA ILE A 117 23.19 -2.08 39.86
C ILE A 117 23.66 -1.41 38.57
N LEU A 118 24.96 -1.30 38.35
CA LEU A 118 25.55 -0.89 37.07
C LEU A 118 26.17 -2.12 36.39
N LEU A 119 25.63 -2.45 35.21
CA LEU A 119 26.18 -3.50 34.36
C LEU A 119 27.46 -3.03 33.67
N GLU A 120 28.35 -3.98 33.35
CA GLU A 120 29.52 -3.70 32.52
C GLU A 120 29.12 -3.29 31.09
N ASN A 121 30.07 -2.70 30.35
CA ASN A 121 29.89 -2.13 29.03
C ASN A 121 29.27 -3.13 28.02
N LEU A 122 28.05 -2.82 27.54
CA LEU A 122 27.33 -3.69 26.60
C LEU A 122 28.11 -3.96 25.30
N ARG A 123 28.94 -3.01 24.84
CA ARG A 123 29.70 -3.16 23.59
C ARG A 123 30.91 -4.10 23.71
N PHE A 124 31.16 -4.67 24.90
CA PHE A 124 32.07 -5.81 25.01
C PHE A 124 31.53 -7.05 24.31
N HIS A 125 30.21 -7.10 24.04
CA HIS A 125 29.56 -8.12 23.23
C HIS A 125 29.29 -7.57 21.82
N ALA A 126 29.71 -8.31 20.79
CA ALA A 126 29.48 -7.93 19.39
C ALA A 126 27.97 -7.87 19.06
N GLU A 127 27.18 -8.62 19.81
CA GLU A 127 25.74 -8.76 19.76
C GLU A 127 24.99 -7.46 20.10
N GLU A 128 25.62 -6.52 20.82
CA GLU A 128 25.03 -5.20 21.09
C GLU A 128 24.92 -4.36 19.82
N GLU A 129 26.00 -4.24 19.04
CA GLU A 129 26.03 -3.45 17.79
C GLU A 129 25.65 -4.29 16.56
N GLY A 130 25.51 -5.61 16.72
CA GLY A 130 25.27 -6.56 15.63
C GLY A 130 26.49 -6.79 14.73
N SER A 131 27.65 -6.27 15.11
CA SER A 131 28.92 -6.42 14.39
C SER A 131 30.12 -6.08 15.28
N SER A 132 31.28 -6.62 14.93
CA SER A 132 32.59 -6.34 15.53
C SER A 132 33.61 -5.98 14.45
N LYS A 133 34.86 -5.71 14.85
CA LYS A 133 35.99 -5.63 13.91
C LYS A 133 36.95 -6.81 14.08
N ASP A 134 37.41 -7.33 12.95
CA ASP A 134 38.50 -8.32 12.92
C ASP A 134 39.86 -7.65 13.22
N GLU A 135 40.93 -8.45 13.25
CA GLU A 135 42.29 -7.98 13.51
C GLU A 135 42.82 -7.04 12.41
N GLN A 136 42.21 -7.06 11.23
CA GLN A 136 42.52 -6.22 10.08
C GLN A 136 41.67 -4.94 10.02
N GLY A 137 40.73 -4.77 10.96
CA GLY A 137 39.85 -3.60 11.05
C GLY A 137 38.59 -3.69 10.19
N ASN A 138 38.31 -4.82 9.55
CA ASN A 138 37.10 -5.01 8.74
C ASN A 138 35.90 -5.34 9.63
N LYS A 139 34.71 -4.92 9.18
CA LYS A 139 33.45 -5.15 9.89
C LYS A 139 32.99 -6.60 9.71
N VAL A 140 32.83 -7.32 10.82
CA VAL A 140 32.31 -8.70 10.87
C VAL A 140 30.93 -8.67 11.50
N LYS A 141 29.93 -9.28 10.87
CA LYS A 141 28.55 -9.31 11.38
C LYS A 141 28.41 -10.36 12.48
N ALA A 142 27.70 -10.03 13.56
CA ALA A 142 27.39 -10.98 14.62
C ALA A 142 26.35 -12.01 14.14
N ASP A 143 26.43 -13.22 14.68
CA ASP A 143 25.47 -14.29 14.39
C ASP A 143 24.08 -13.89 14.91
N LYS A 144 23.04 -14.07 14.08
CA LYS A 144 21.67 -13.68 14.43
C LYS A 144 21.15 -14.41 15.68
N ALA A 145 21.47 -15.70 15.84
CA ALA A 145 21.03 -16.48 16.99
C ALA A 145 21.70 -15.99 18.29
N LYS A 146 22.99 -15.62 18.22
CA LYS A 146 23.70 -15.02 19.36
C LYS A 146 23.15 -13.65 19.75
N VAL A 147 22.78 -12.84 18.77
CA VAL A 147 22.10 -11.54 19.02
C VAL A 147 20.77 -11.77 19.74
N GLU A 148 19.99 -12.79 19.35
CA GLU A 148 18.74 -13.14 20.01
C GLU A 148 18.95 -13.65 21.44
N GLU A 149 19.95 -14.50 21.66
CA GLU A 149 20.34 -14.99 22.99
C GLU A 149 20.74 -13.83 23.93
N PHE A 150 21.58 -12.92 23.44
CA PHE A 150 22.02 -11.74 24.18
C PHE A 150 20.85 -10.84 24.58
N ARG A 151 19.89 -10.62 23.67
CA ARG A 151 18.67 -9.85 23.92
C ARG A 151 17.76 -10.49 24.97
N LYS A 152 17.58 -11.82 24.91
CA LYS A 152 16.83 -12.57 25.93
C LYS A 152 17.48 -12.46 27.30
N ALA A 153 18.81 -12.57 27.36
CA ALA A 153 19.56 -12.43 28.60
C ALA A 153 19.40 -11.02 29.21
N LEU A 154 19.51 -9.96 28.41
CA LEU A 154 19.25 -8.59 28.88
C LEU A 154 17.80 -8.39 29.35
N THR A 155 16.84 -8.94 28.60
CA THR A 155 15.40 -8.87 28.93
C THR A 155 15.11 -9.51 30.29
N ALA A 156 15.76 -10.63 30.63
CA ALA A 156 15.56 -11.34 31.89
C ALA A 156 15.92 -10.51 33.15
N LEU A 157 16.72 -9.45 33.01
CA LEU A 157 17.20 -8.62 34.11
C LEU A 157 16.18 -7.58 34.61
N GLY A 158 15.10 -7.34 33.85
CA GLY A 158 14.10 -6.33 34.20
C GLY A 158 12.68 -6.87 34.22
N ASP A 159 11.79 -6.09 34.81
CA ASP A 159 10.33 -6.22 34.70
C ASP A 159 9.74 -5.02 33.93
N VAL A 160 10.42 -3.87 34.00
CA VAL A 160 10.14 -2.63 33.27
C VAL A 160 11.44 -2.15 32.62
N TYR A 161 11.39 -1.75 31.36
CA TYR A 161 12.48 -1.13 30.61
C TYR A 161 12.28 0.38 30.53
N ILE A 162 13.33 1.15 30.80
CA ILE A 162 13.32 2.60 30.60
C ILE A 162 14.48 2.97 29.68
N ASN A 163 14.20 3.60 28.55
CA ASN A 163 15.23 4.16 27.70
C ASN A 163 15.48 5.62 28.08
N ASP A 164 16.66 5.91 28.61
CA ASP A 164 17.10 7.26 28.96
C ASP A 164 18.40 7.64 28.21
N ALA A 165 18.64 7.02 27.05
CA ALA A 165 19.85 7.18 26.24
C ALA A 165 19.54 7.67 24.81
N PHE A 166 19.09 8.94 24.69
CA PHE A 166 18.70 9.53 23.40
C PHE A 166 19.82 9.51 22.35
N GLY A 167 21.07 9.72 22.77
CA GLY A 167 22.24 9.72 21.88
C GLY A 167 22.48 8.40 21.13
N THR A 168 21.86 7.31 21.56
CA THR A 168 21.92 6.00 20.89
C THR A 168 20.62 5.59 20.20
N ALA A 169 19.56 6.39 20.30
CA ALA A 169 18.22 6.02 19.80
C ALA A 169 18.14 5.90 18.26
N HIS A 170 19.07 6.53 17.53
CA HIS A 170 19.19 6.38 16.07
C HIS A 170 19.75 5.01 15.64
N ARG A 171 20.17 4.16 16.57
CA ARG A 171 20.82 2.88 16.28
C ARG A 171 19.94 1.70 16.66
N ALA A 172 19.82 0.74 15.76
CA ALA A 172 19.11 -0.52 16.00
C ALA A 172 19.92 -1.54 16.85
N HIS A 173 20.57 -1.07 17.91
CA HIS A 173 21.37 -1.91 18.81
C HIS A 173 20.48 -2.76 19.73
N SER A 174 21.00 -3.88 20.23
CA SER A 174 20.24 -4.82 21.06
C SER A 174 19.62 -4.18 22.30
N SER A 175 20.35 -3.31 22.99
CA SER A 175 19.80 -2.55 24.12
C SER A 175 18.73 -1.52 23.77
N MET A 176 18.67 -1.06 22.51
CA MET A 176 17.67 -0.08 22.05
C MET A 176 16.36 -0.75 21.62
N VAL A 177 16.47 -1.84 20.84
CA VAL A 177 15.32 -2.45 20.15
C VAL A 177 15.04 -3.88 20.56
N GLY A 178 15.93 -4.51 21.33
CA GLY A 178 15.91 -5.94 21.62
C GLY A 178 15.42 -6.31 23.02
N ILE A 179 15.04 -5.35 23.85
CA ILE A 179 14.49 -5.60 25.19
C ILE A 179 13.00 -5.90 25.05
N ASP A 180 12.62 -7.16 25.35
CA ASP A 180 11.25 -7.66 25.18
C ASP A 180 10.51 -7.72 26.52
N LEU A 181 10.43 -6.56 27.17
CA LEU A 181 9.62 -6.38 28.37
C LEU A 181 8.26 -5.79 27.99
N PRO A 182 7.20 -6.09 28.78
CA PRO A 182 5.93 -5.43 28.61
C PRO A 182 6.16 -3.96 28.75
N GLN A 183 6.52 -3.54 29.95
CA GLN A 183 6.59 -2.13 30.16
C GLN A 183 7.90 -1.56 29.61
N LYS A 184 7.82 -0.73 28.58
CA LYS A 184 8.94 0.09 28.11
C LYS A 184 8.48 1.55 28.16
N ALA A 185 9.37 2.49 28.48
CA ALA A 185 9.07 3.92 28.46
C ALA A 185 10.34 4.78 28.29
N ALA A 186 10.17 6.05 27.96
CA ALA A 186 11.24 7.04 27.99
C ALA A 186 11.57 7.46 29.44
N GLY A 187 12.86 7.55 29.77
CA GLY A 187 13.29 8.29 30.95
C GLY A 187 13.13 9.79 30.75
N PHE A 188 13.36 10.58 31.81
CA PHE A 188 13.15 12.02 31.75
C PHE A 188 14.04 12.72 30.72
N LEU A 189 15.27 12.24 30.48
CA LEU A 189 16.17 12.83 29.50
C LEU A 189 15.63 12.61 28.10
N VAL A 190 15.29 11.36 27.74
CA VAL A 190 14.72 11.05 26.42
C VAL A 190 13.39 11.74 26.21
N LYS A 191 12.52 11.78 27.23
CA LYS A 191 11.23 12.47 27.16
C LYS A 191 11.40 13.97 26.89
N LYS A 192 12.33 14.62 27.59
CA LYS A 192 12.68 16.03 27.38
C LYS A 192 13.15 16.28 25.94
N GLU A 193 14.05 15.43 25.42
CA GLU A 193 14.53 15.54 24.03
C GLU A 193 13.36 15.49 23.05
N LEU A 194 12.49 14.48 23.18
CA LEU A 194 11.32 14.31 22.32
C LEU A 194 10.36 15.49 22.39
N ASP A 195 10.08 16.03 23.58
CA ASP A 195 9.15 17.15 23.76
C ASP A 195 9.64 18.46 23.14
N TYR A 196 10.94 18.76 23.24
CA TYR A 196 11.51 19.95 22.62
C TYR A 196 11.63 19.80 21.10
N PHE A 197 12.03 18.63 20.59
CA PHE A 197 12.06 18.40 19.14
C PHE A 197 10.66 18.35 18.53
N ALA A 198 9.65 17.83 19.23
CA ALA A 198 8.25 17.90 18.80
C ALA A 198 7.80 19.36 18.62
N GLN A 199 8.10 20.21 19.60
CA GLN A 199 7.79 21.64 19.54
C GLN A 199 8.45 22.32 18.34
N ALA A 200 9.67 21.94 17.96
CA ALA A 200 10.35 22.55 16.80
C ALA A 200 9.94 21.96 15.45
N LEU A 201 9.69 20.65 15.37
CA LEU A 201 9.50 19.94 14.10
C LEU A 201 8.04 19.74 13.70
N GLU A 202 7.11 19.67 14.68
CA GLU A 202 5.70 19.38 14.41
C GLU A 202 4.83 20.64 14.47
N SER A 203 5.01 21.50 15.47
CA SER A 203 4.20 22.71 15.66
C SER A 203 5.00 23.88 16.25
N PRO A 204 6.01 24.39 15.52
CA PRO A 204 6.86 25.48 16.01
C PRO A 204 6.11 26.79 16.17
N LYS A 205 6.41 27.50 17.26
CA LYS A 205 6.00 28.90 17.42
C LYS A 205 6.78 29.75 16.43
N ARG A 206 6.06 30.48 15.57
CA ARG A 206 6.66 31.29 14.51
C ARG A 206 6.86 32.76 14.96
N PRO A 207 7.89 33.47 14.45
CA PRO A 207 8.85 33.02 13.44
C PRO A 207 9.83 31.95 13.95
N PHE A 208 10.06 30.91 13.13
CA PHE A 208 11.00 29.83 13.43
C PHE A 208 12.32 30.05 12.69
N LEU A 209 13.40 30.25 13.44
CA LEU A 209 14.76 30.43 12.93
C LEU A 209 15.57 29.13 13.07
N ALA A 210 16.25 28.73 12.00
CA ALA A 210 17.34 27.76 12.08
C ALA A 210 18.70 28.47 11.91
N ILE A 211 19.68 28.08 12.71
CA ILE A 211 21.07 28.54 12.63
C ILE A 211 21.93 27.32 12.35
N LEU A 212 22.51 27.23 11.16
CA LEU A 212 23.32 26.09 10.72
C LEU A 212 24.76 26.53 10.47
N GLY A 213 25.70 25.83 11.09
CA GLY A 213 27.13 26.06 10.92
C GLY A 213 27.94 24.77 10.83
N GLY A 214 29.25 24.92 10.64
CA GLY A 214 30.17 23.80 10.51
C GLY A 214 31.10 23.95 9.31
N SER A 215 31.83 22.89 8.98
CA SER A 215 32.92 22.92 7.99
C SER A 215 32.50 22.58 6.56
N LYS A 216 31.41 21.81 6.36
CA LYS A 216 31.00 21.29 5.05
C LYS A 216 29.50 21.44 4.82
N VAL A 217 29.12 21.69 3.56
CA VAL A 217 27.72 21.81 3.13
C VAL A 217 27.13 20.43 2.87
N SER A 218 27.90 19.54 2.25
CA SER A 218 27.51 18.16 1.88
C SER A 218 26.94 17.37 3.05
N ASP A 219 27.51 17.53 4.24
CA ASP A 219 27.07 16.86 5.47
C ASP A 219 25.73 17.39 6.03
N LYS A 220 25.20 18.50 5.47
CA LYS A 220 24.02 19.21 5.97
C LYS A 220 22.90 19.36 4.94
N ILE A 221 23.06 18.84 3.72
CA ILE A 221 22.06 18.99 2.65
C ILE A 221 20.69 18.46 3.07
N GLN A 222 20.63 17.23 3.59
CA GLN A 222 19.37 16.61 4.03
C GLN A 222 18.69 17.39 5.16
N LEU A 223 19.50 17.88 6.11
CA LEU A 223 19.02 18.73 7.20
C LEU A 223 18.39 20.02 6.67
N ILE A 224 19.08 20.71 5.76
CA ILE A 224 18.58 21.95 5.15
C ILE A 224 17.27 21.66 4.42
N ASP A 225 17.24 20.66 3.55
CA ASP A 225 16.05 20.28 2.78
C ASP A 225 14.83 19.98 3.66
N ASN A 226 15.02 19.29 4.79
CA ASN A 226 13.92 18.97 5.71
C ASN A 226 13.47 20.18 6.56
N LEU A 227 14.34 21.17 6.76
CA LEU A 227 14.05 22.38 7.54
C LEU A 227 13.42 23.51 6.71
N LEU A 228 13.79 23.66 5.43
CA LEU A 228 13.24 24.69 4.54
C LEU A 228 11.70 24.79 4.54
N PRO A 229 10.91 23.71 4.48
CA PRO A 229 9.45 23.83 4.54
C PRO A 229 8.93 24.25 5.93
N LYS A 230 9.77 24.22 6.98
CA LYS A 230 9.37 24.45 8.37
C LYS A 230 9.80 25.81 8.89
N VAL A 231 10.98 26.30 8.53
CA VAL A 231 11.54 27.55 9.06
C VAL A 231 10.98 28.78 8.35
N ASN A 232 11.10 29.94 8.99
CA ASN A 232 10.83 31.25 8.40
C ASN A 232 12.14 31.92 7.94
N SER A 233 13.22 31.67 8.68
CA SER A 233 14.55 32.21 8.39
C SER A 233 15.62 31.16 8.66
N LEU A 234 16.69 31.21 7.88
CA LEU A 234 17.81 30.28 7.94
C LEU A 234 19.13 31.06 7.92
N ILE A 235 19.87 31.04 9.03
CA ILE A 235 21.26 31.50 9.08
C ILE A 235 22.18 30.35 8.65
N ILE A 236 23.05 30.60 7.68
CA ILE A 236 24.15 29.70 7.32
C ILE A 236 25.47 30.40 7.66
N THR A 237 26.25 29.80 8.56
CA THR A 237 27.46 30.39 9.17
C THR A 237 28.63 29.40 9.18
N GLY A 238 29.81 29.82 9.66
CA GLY A 238 30.98 28.94 9.78
C GLY A 238 31.64 28.63 8.44
N GLY A 239 32.49 27.59 8.41
CA GLY A 239 33.25 27.21 7.22
C GLY A 239 32.39 26.91 5.99
N MET A 240 31.20 26.36 6.19
CA MET A 240 30.28 26.05 5.09
C MET A 240 29.72 27.29 4.39
N ALA A 241 29.70 28.45 5.05
CA ALA A 241 29.24 29.70 4.45
C ALA A 241 30.14 30.16 3.29
N PHE A 242 31.43 29.84 3.32
CA PHE A 242 32.36 30.18 2.23
C PHE A 242 32.00 29.48 0.92
N THR A 243 31.49 28.24 0.97
CA THR A 243 30.96 27.56 -0.22
C THR A 243 29.76 28.31 -0.80
N PHE A 244 28.80 28.74 0.05
CA PHE A 244 27.66 29.54 -0.41
C PHE A 244 28.10 30.86 -1.05
N LYS A 245 29.00 31.59 -0.39
CA LYS A 245 29.50 32.89 -0.85
C LYS A 245 30.29 32.83 -2.14
N LYS A 246 31.18 31.84 -2.27
CA LYS A 246 31.92 31.62 -3.51
C LYS A 246 31.00 31.19 -4.65
N THR A 247 30.03 30.32 -4.40
CA THR A 247 29.15 29.80 -5.46
C THR A 247 28.09 30.80 -5.92
N LEU A 248 27.47 31.55 -5.01
CA LEU A 248 26.36 32.46 -5.32
C LEU A 248 26.82 33.85 -5.72
N GLU A 249 27.85 34.36 -5.03
CA GLU A 249 28.27 35.77 -5.10
C GLU A 249 29.69 35.92 -5.68
N ASN A 250 30.37 34.81 -6.00
CA ASN A 250 31.75 34.80 -6.50
C ASN A 250 32.76 35.55 -5.59
N VAL A 251 32.51 35.54 -4.27
CA VAL A 251 33.40 36.14 -3.27
C VAL A 251 34.74 35.40 -3.26
N LYS A 252 35.85 36.14 -3.22
CA LYS A 252 37.18 35.56 -3.02
C LYS A 252 37.31 35.06 -1.59
N ILE A 253 37.68 33.79 -1.41
CA ILE A 253 37.72 33.15 -0.08
C ILE A 253 39.14 32.76 0.38
N GLY A 254 40.19 33.15 -0.36
CA GLY A 254 41.56 32.73 -0.09
C GLY A 254 41.68 31.19 -0.01
N ASN A 255 42.29 30.71 1.06
CA ASN A 255 42.45 29.28 1.36
C ASN A 255 41.33 28.70 2.25
N SER A 256 40.25 29.45 2.49
CA SER A 256 39.15 29.01 3.36
C SER A 256 38.50 27.72 2.87
N LEU A 257 37.80 27.02 3.76
CA LEU A 257 37.15 25.75 3.44
C LEU A 257 36.18 25.91 2.26
N PHE A 258 36.36 25.06 1.25
CA PHE A 258 35.47 24.98 0.10
C PHE A 258 35.06 23.54 -0.14
N ASP A 259 33.78 23.26 0.08
CA ASP A 259 33.17 21.98 -0.24
C ASP A 259 32.73 21.93 -1.72
N GLU A 260 33.59 21.33 -2.56
CA GLU A 260 33.33 21.16 -3.99
C GLU A 260 32.07 20.34 -4.28
N ALA A 261 31.79 19.31 -3.47
CA ALA A 261 30.61 18.46 -3.65
C ALA A 261 29.34 19.23 -3.27
N GLY A 262 29.37 19.92 -2.13
CA GLY A 262 28.25 20.74 -1.65
C GLY A 262 27.94 21.92 -2.56
N SER A 263 28.95 22.52 -3.21
CA SER A 263 28.79 23.69 -4.10
C SER A 263 27.74 23.47 -5.21
N LYS A 264 27.63 22.24 -5.72
CA LYS A 264 26.69 21.84 -6.78
C LYS A 264 25.23 21.95 -6.37
N THR A 265 24.94 21.91 -5.07
CA THR A 265 23.56 21.92 -4.53
C THR A 265 23.14 23.28 -3.97
N VAL A 266 24.07 24.23 -3.86
CA VAL A 266 23.81 25.56 -3.27
C VAL A 266 22.73 26.32 -4.04
N GLY A 267 22.74 26.25 -5.38
CA GLY A 267 21.71 26.89 -6.21
C GLY A 267 20.31 26.37 -5.88
N ASP A 268 20.15 25.04 -5.88
CA ASP A 268 18.89 24.36 -5.58
C ASP A 268 18.38 24.71 -4.17
N ILE A 269 19.27 24.78 -3.18
CA ILE A 269 18.92 25.16 -1.79
C ILE A 269 18.31 26.56 -1.76
N ILE A 270 18.89 27.53 -2.47
CA ILE A 270 18.37 28.90 -2.53
C ILE A 270 17.04 28.97 -3.28
N GLU A 271 16.88 28.21 -4.37
CA GLU A 271 15.60 28.13 -5.08
C GLU A 271 14.49 27.53 -4.21
N LYS A 272 14.78 26.44 -3.49
CA LYS A 272 13.84 25.85 -2.53
C LYS A 272 13.52 26.82 -1.40
N ALA A 273 14.51 27.55 -0.87
CA ALA A 273 14.28 28.55 0.16
C ALA A 273 13.33 29.66 -0.31
N LYS A 274 13.53 30.18 -1.54
CA LYS A 274 12.60 31.15 -2.16
C LYS A 274 11.20 30.58 -2.32
N LYS A 275 11.08 29.33 -2.80
CA LYS A 275 9.79 28.63 -2.96
C LYS A 275 9.03 28.51 -1.63
N HIS A 276 9.74 28.32 -0.52
CA HIS A 276 9.16 28.20 0.81
C HIS A 276 9.07 29.54 1.58
N ASN A 277 9.37 30.68 0.94
CA ASN A 277 9.41 32.01 1.57
C ASN A 277 10.34 32.06 2.80
N VAL A 278 11.49 31.38 2.72
CA VAL A 278 12.51 31.37 3.76
C VAL A 278 13.53 32.47 3.50
N GLU A 279 13.77 33.33 4.49
CA GLU A 279 14.86 34.31 4.45
C GLU A 279 16.19 33.63 4.76
N VAL A 280 17.12 33.59 3.79
CA VAL A 280 18.46 33.01 3.99
C VAL A 280 19.45 34.13 4.33
N ILE A 281 20.13 34.00 5.47
CA ILE A 281 21.07 34.99 6.01
C ILE A 281 22.48 34.40 5.99
N LEU A 282 23.39 35.05 5.26
CA LEU A 282 24.80 34.69 5.13
C LEU A 282 25.69 35.74 5.82
N PRO A 283 26.90 35.37 6.30
CA PRO A 283 27.87 36.35 6.80
C PRO A 283 28.26 37.34 5.70
N VAL A 284 28.57 38.58 6.05
CA VAL A 284 28.99 39.65 5.12
C VAL A 284 30.41 40.17 5.38
N ASP A 285 30.99 39.75 6.49
CA ASP A 285 32.34 40.04 6.94
C ASP A 285 32.89 38.89 7.79
N TYR A 286 34.21 38.80 7.85
CA TYR A 286 34.94 37.64 8.35
C TYR A 286 36.14 38.08 9.19
N VAL A 287 36.44 37.31 10.23
CA VAL A 287 37.74 37.34 10.91
C VAL A 287 38.66 36.38 10.18
N THR A 288 39.80 36.88 9.70
CA THR A 288 40.73 36.14 8.86
C THR A 288 42.04 35.84 9.58
N ALA A 289 42.79 34.85 9.09
CA ALA A 289 44.07 34.44 9.64
C ALA A 289 45.07 34.06 8.55
N SER A 290 46.36 34.33 8.78
CA SER A 290 47.43 33.93 7.86
C SER A 290 47.70 32.41 7.84
N LYS A 291 47.29 31.69 8.90
CA LYS A 291 47.38 30.23 9.02
C LYS A 291 46.33 29.70 10.01
N PHE A 292 46.10 28.39 10.03
CA PHE A 292 45.23 27.77 11.03
C PHE A 292 46.00 27.56 12.35
N GLY A 293 45.69 28.36 13.38
CA GLY A 293 46.31 28.25 14.70
C GLY A 293 46.06 29.47 15.57
N ALA A 294 46.14 29.30 16.90
CA ALA A 294 45.95 30.40 17.85
C ALA A 294 47.05 31.48 17.77
N ASP A 295 48.20 31.15 17.17
CA ASP A 295 49.36 32.01 16.98
C ASP A 295 49.42 32.67 15.58
N ALA A 296 48.34 32.59 14.81
CA ALA A 296 48.25 33.20 13.48
C ALA A 296 48.13 34.73 13.56
N GLU A 297 48.59 35.42 12.52
CA GLU A 297 48.28 36.84 12.34
C GLU A 297 46.79 36.98 12.00
N VAL A 298 46.06 37.76 12.79
CA VAL A 298 44.61 37.95 12.66
C VAL A 298 44.32 39.20 11.84
N GLY A 299 43.36 39.10 10.94
CA GLY A 299 42.88 40.19 10.09
C GLY A 299 41.36 40.19 9.97
N SER A 300 40.85 41.00 9.05
CA SER A 300 39.43 41.07 8.72
C SER A 300 39.22 41.24 7.22
N ALA A 301 38.09 40.75 6.70
CA ALA A 301 37.69 40.98 5.31
C ALA A 301 36.17 41.12 5.21
N THR A 302 35.69 41.87 4.22
CA THR A 302 34.27 41.94 3.83
C THR A 302 34.03 41.20 2.51
N ASP A 303 32.77 40.93 2.15
CA ASP A 303 32.43 40.32 0.84
C ASP A 303 33.00 41.11 -0.34
N ALA A 304 32.98 42.45 -0.27
CA ALA A 304 33.46 43.33 -1.34
C ALA A 304 34.98 43.30 -1.50
N GLU A 305 35.71 43.17 -0.39
CA GLU A 305 37.17 43.06 -0.40
C GLU A 305 37.63 41.65 -0.78
N GLY A 306 36.89 40.64 -0.33
CA GLY A 306 37.27 39.25 -0.38
C GLY A 306 38.41 38.91 0.59
N ILE A 307 38.58 37.63 0.88
CA ILE A 307 39.70 37.13 1.69
C ILE A 307 40.95 37.03 0.80
N PRO A 308 42.09 37.62 1.21
CA PRO A 308 43.33 37.57 0.44
C PRO A 308 43.85 36.16 0.19
N ASP A 309 44.60 35.97 -0.91
CA ASP A 309 45.26 34.70 -1.21
C ASP A 309 46.24 34.31 -0.08
N GLY A 310 46.24 33.03 0.29
CA GLY A 310 47.03 32.54 1.43
C GLY A 310 46.33 32.66 2.79
N TRP A 311 45.33 33.53 2.93
CA TRP A 311 44.59 33.74 4.19
C TRP A 311 43.34 32.87 4.27
N LEU A 312 42.86 32.64 5.50
CA LEU A 312 41.71 31.81 5.85
C LEU A 312 40.68 32.65 6.60
N GLY A 313 39.39 32.49 6.31
CA GLY A 313 38.31 32.97 7.18
C GLY A 313 38.01 31.92 8.25
N LEU A 314 38.07 32.30 9.53
CA LEU A 314 37.96 31.37 10.66
C LEU A 314 36.84 31.71 11.66
N ASP A 315 36.27 32.92 11.60
CA ASP A 315 35.09 33.32 12.37
C ASP A 315 34.30 34.40 11.62
N VAL A 316 33.06 34.63 12.02
CA VAL A 316 32.23 35.70 11.45
C VAL A 316 32.63 37.07 12.00
N GLY A 317 32.57 38.09 11.15
CA GLY A 317 32.87 39.47 11.52
C GLY A 317 31.74 40.19 12.27
N PRO A 318 32.00 41.40 12.78
CA PRO A 318 31.06 42.14 13.62
C PRO A 318 29.74 42.50 12.91
N LYS A 319 29.74 42.79 11.60
CA LYS A 319 28.51 43.12 10.86
C LYS A 319 27.60 41.89 10.70
N SER A 320 28.21 40.73 10.47
CA SER A 320 27.50 39.44 10.41
C SER A 320 26.87 39.09 11.76
N VAL A 321 27.57 39.35 12.86
CA VAL A 321 27.01 39.17 14.21
C VAL A 321 25.80 40.08 14.44
N GLU A 322 25.81 41.32 13.92
CA GLU A 322 24.68 42.25 14.04
C GLU A 322 23.43 41.72 13.31
N SER A 323 23.58 41.18 12.10
CA SER A 323 22.45 40.59 11.37
C SER A 323 21.92 39.33 12.07
N TYR A 324 22.80 38.50 12.65
CA TYR A 324 22.39 37.32 13.41
C TYR A 324 21.61 37.71 14.67
N LYS A 325 22.06 38.75 15.40
CA LYS A 325 21.34 39.27 16.57
C LYS A 325 19.93 39.74 16.24
N LYS A 326 19.76 40.41 15.09
CA LYS A 326 18.45 40.85 14.62
C LYS A 326 17.52 39.66 14.38
N ALA A 327 17.95 38.67 13.59
CA ALA A 327 17.15 37.48 13.30
C ALA A 327 16.81 36.68 14.56
N ILE A 328 17.75 36.55 15.49
CA ILE A 328 17.54 35.90 16.79
C ILE A 328 16.48 36.64 17.62
N GLY A 329 16.49 37.97 17.62
CA GLY A 329 15.53 38.79 18.37
C GLY A 329 14.09 38.73 17.85
N GLU A 330 13.90 38.44 16.55
CA GLU A 330 12.58 38.33 15.92
C GLU A 330 11.96 36.93 16.09
N ALA A 331 12.78 35.90 16.31
CA ALA A 331 12.36 34.51 16.40
C ALA A 331 11.59 34.17 17.69
N LYS A 332 10.60 33.27 17.57
CA LYS A 332 9.88 32.65 18.70
C LYS A 332 10.30 31.21 18.97
N THR A 333 10.89 30.56 17.97
CA THR A 333 11.59 29.27 18.10
C THR A 333 12.93 29.38 17.39
N ILE A 334 14.00 28.88 18.00
CA ILE A 334 15.36 28.86 17.44
C ILE A 334 15.90 27.44 17.56
N LEU A 335 16.35 26.89 16.43
CA LEU A 335 17.13 25.66 16.38
C LEU A 335 18.56 25.97 15.92
N TRP A 336 19.55 25.74 16.76
CA TRP A 336 20.95 26.02 16.46
C TRP A 336 21.80 24.76 16.41
N ASN A 337 22.41 24.50 15.25
CA ASN A 337 23.26 23.35 14.95
C ASN A 337 24.51 23.77 14.16
N GLY A 338 25.60 24.07 14.88
CA GLY A 338 26.93 24.37 14.34
C GLY A 338 27.46 25.76 14.76
N PRO A 339 28.71 25.87 15.24
CA PRO A 339 29.29 27.15 15.65
C PRO A 339 29.50 28.12 14.47
N CYS A 340 29.69 29.40 14.79
CA CYS A 340 29.90 30.45 13.79
C CYS A 340 31.35 30.54 13.29
N GLY A 341 32.30 29.99 14.04
CA GLY A 341 33.73 30.00 13.78
C GLY A 341 34.48 28.91 14.57
N VAL A 342 35.81 28.91 14.47
CA VAL A 342 36.71 27.96 15.15
C VAL A 342 36.87 28.34 16.63
N PHE A 343 35.79 28.19 17.40
CA PHE A 343 35.65 28.66 18.77
C PHE A 343 36.61 28.03 19.80
N GLU A 344 37.24 26.92 19.42
CA GLU A 344 38.28 26.25 20.18
C GLU A 344 39.54 27.12 20.31
N LEU A 345 39.77 28.00 19.33
CA LEU A 345 40.86 28.96 19.31
C LEU A 345 40.33 30.34 19.73
N GLU A 346 40.83 30.87 20.84
CA GLU A 346 40.35 32.14 21.40
C GLU A 346 40.28 33.32 20.39
N PRO A 347 41.24 33.51 19.46
CA PRO A 347 41.15 34.57 18.47
C PRO A 347 39.95 34.46 17.51
N PHE A 348 39.34 33.28 17.38
CA PHE A 348 38.27 32.96 16.43
C PHE A 348 36.99 32.48 17.13
N ALA A 349 36.82 32.83 18.41
CA ALA A 349 35.65 32.46 19.22
C ALA A 349 34.61 33.57 19.37
N SER A 350 34.94 34.80 18.96
CA SER A 350 34.16 36.01 19.26
C SER A 350 32.76 36.02 18.63
N GLY A 351 32.63 35.61 17.37
CA GLY A 351 31.37 35.55 16.64
C GLY A 351 30.44 34.47 17.20
N THR A 352 31.01 33.30 17.50
CA THR A 352 30.29 32.21 18.17
C THR A 352 29.78 32.64 19.55
N LYS A 353 30.63 33.31 20.35
CA LYS A 353 30.24 33.82 21.68
C LYS A 353 29.15 34.89 21.60
N ALA A 354 29.27 35.86 20.69
CA ALA A 354 28.27 36.91 20.54
C ALA A 354 26.92 36.38 20.06
N THR A 355 26.91 35.34 19.22
CA THR A 355 25.70 34.65 18.77
C THR A 355 25.06 33.85 19.91
N LEU A 356 25.87 33.18 20.74
CA LEU A 356 25.41 32.51 21.95
C LEU A 356 24.76 33.47 22.95
N ASP A 357 25.39 34.63 23.20
CA ASP A 357 24.85 35.61 24.13
C ASP A 357 23.49 36.16 23.67
N ALA A 358 23.31 36.32 22.35
CA ALA A 358 22.02 36.69 21.77
C ALA A 358 20.96 35.58 21.95
N ALA A 359 21.34 34.32 21.69
CA ALA A 359 20.46 33.16 21.86
C ALA A 359 20.04 32.99 23.34
N VAL A 360 20.96 33.20 24.29
CA VAL A 360 20.66 33.18 25.73
C VAL A 360 19.68 34.30 26.11
N ALA A 361 19.90 35.52 25.64
CA ALA A 361 18.98 36.63 25.90
C ALA A 361 17.57 36.35 25.31
N ALA A 362 17.50 35.76 24.12
CA ALA A 362 16.24 35.32 23.52
C ALA A 362 15.54 34.25 24.39
N ALA A 363 16.27 33.23 24.84
CA ALA A 363 15.74 32.19 25.71
C ALA A 363 15.16 32.77 27.01
N GLN A 364 15.87 33.70 27.64
CA GLN A 364 15.45 34.37 28.87
C GLN A 364 14.25 35.31 28.69
N SER A 365 13.98 35.76 27.47
CA SER A 365 12.79 36.55 27.13
C SER A 365 11.59 35.71 26.65
N GLY A 366 11.69 34.38 26.72
CA GLY A 366 10.58 33.45 26.44
C GLY A 366 10.58 32.83 25.05
N THR A 367 11.63 33.07 24.24
CA THR A 367 11.83 32.35 22.98
C THR A 367 12.31 30.92 23.25
N ILE A 368 11.79 29.94 22.51
CA ILE A 368 12.25 28.55 22.65
C ILE A 368 13.58 28.42 21.91
N VAL A 369 14.66 28.08 22.61
CA VAL A 369 16.00 27.93 22.02
C VAL A 369 16.53 26.52 22.25
N ILE A 370 16.73 25.80 21.14
CA ILE A 370 17.18 24.41 21.12
C ILE A 370 18.57 24.33 20.48
N ILE A 371 19.53 23.80 21.21
CA ILE A 371 20.87 23.47 20.69
C ILE A 371 20.89 22.00 20.27
N GLY A 372 21.17 21.71 19.00
CA GLY A 372 21.06 20.36 18.43
C GLY A 372 22.37 19.69 18.01
N GLY A 373 23.52 20.37 18.07
CA GLY A 373 24.80 19.89 17.54
C GLY A 373 25.87 19.70 18.63
N GLY A 374 26.73 18.70 18.49
CA GLY A 374 27.78 18.37 19.48
C GLY A 374 28.76 19.53 19.74
N ASP A 375 29.21 20.20 18.69
CA ASP A 375 30.13 21.35 18.81
C ASP A 375 29.42 22.55 19.46
N THR A 376 28.15 22.79 19.12
CA THR A 376 27.35 23.87 19.72
C THR A 376 26.97 23.59 21.18
N ALA A 377 26.78 22.33 21.56
CA ALA A 377 26.64 21.94 22.96
C ALA A 377 27.96 22.19 23.73
N THR A 378 29.11 21.90 23.11
CA THR A 378 30.43 22.21 23.67
C THR A 378 30.63 23.72 23.86
N VAL A 379 30.14 24.54 22.94
CA VAL A 379 30.11 26.01 23.10
C VAL A 379 29.31 26.40 24.33
N ALA A 380 28.08 25.90 24.50
CA ALA A 380 27.26 26.21 25.66
C ALA A 380 27.95 25.82 26.98
N ALA A 381 28.60 24.64 27.01
CA ALA A 381 29.36 24.15 28.16
C ALA A 381 30.63 24.96 28.46
N LYS A 382 31.40 25.33 27.43
CA LYS A 382 32.59 26.19 27.58
C LYS A 382 32.24 27.50 28.29
N TYR A 383 31.07 28.06 28.00
CA TYR A 383 30.62 29.33 28.58
C TYR A 383 29.65 29.18 29.77
N LYS A 384 29.34 27.96 30.22
CA LYS A 384 28.48 27.66 31.38
C LYS A 384 27.11 28.34 31.29
N VAL A 385 26.40 28.11 30.19
CA VAL A 385 25.07 28.71 29.92
C VAL A 385 24.00 27.68 29.56
N GLU A 386 24.27 26.38 29.74
CA GLU A 386 23.35 25.30 29.39
C GLU A 386 22.01 25.42 30.10
N ASP A 387 22.03 25.88 31.36
CA ASP A 387 20.87 26.13 32.22
C ASP A 387 20.07 27.38 31.81
N LYS A 388 20.65 28.26 30.99
CA LYS A 388 20.02 29.50 30.51
C LYS A 388 19.32 29.33 29.16
N LEU A 389 19.49 28.20 28.51
CA LEU A 389 18.86 27.84 27.24
C LEU A 389 17.64 26.95 27.49
N SER A 390 16.68 26.92 26.56
CA SER A 390 15.47 26.10 26.74
C SER A 390 15.82 24.61 26.72
N HIS A 391 16.64 24.19 25.75
CA HIS A 391 17.11 22.82 25.66
C HIS A 391 18.49 22.73 25.00
N VAL A 392 19.40 21.99 25.63
CA VAL A 392 20.68 21.60 25.04
C VAL A 392 20.65 20.10 24.82
N SER A 393 20.53 19.69 23.56
CA SER A 393 20.45 18.28 23.20
C SER A 393 21.76 17.56 23.50
N THR A 394 21.62 16.37 24.07
CA THR A 394 22.69 15.40 24.32
C THR A 394 22.75 14.33 23.23
N GLY A 395 21.83 14.38 22.26
CA GLY A 395 21.63 13.34 21.24
C GLY A 395 22.68 13.28 20.14
N GLY A 396 23.42 14.36 19.90
CA GLY A 396 24.46 14.43 18.86
C GLY A 396 23.93 13.95 17.49
N GLY A 397 24.48 12.84 16.98
CA GLY A 397 24.02 12.23 15.72
C GLY A 397 22.56 11.81 15.71
N ALA A 398 21.98 11.42 16.86
CA ALA A 398 20.56 11.09 16.94
C ALA A 398 19.65 12.30 16.70
N SER A 399 20.04 13.46 17.24
CA SER A 399 19.35 14.71 16.99
C SER A 399 19.46 15.13 15.53
N LEU A 400 20.64 14.95 14.93
CA LEU A 400 20.84 15.27 13.52
C LEU A 400 19.93 14.42 12.62
N GLU A 401 19.90 13.10 12.83
CA GLU A 401 19.05 12.20 12.04
C GLU A 401 17.54 12.48 12.23
N LEU A 402 17.15 12.85 13.45
CA LEU A 402 15.77 13.29 13.74
C LEU A 402 15.44 14.60 13.01
N LEU A 403 16.36 15.57 13.02
CA LEU A 403 16.22 16.85 12.35
C LEU A 403 16.30 16.74 10.81
N GLU A 404 16.93 15.70 10.28
CA GLU A 404 16.92 15.33 8.85
C GLU A 404 15.56 14.76 8.40
N GLY A 405 14.64 14.47 9.33
CA GLY A 405 13.29 14.00 9.00
C GLY A 405 13.25 12.52 8.62
N LYS A 406 14.20 11.72 9.10
CA LYS A 406 14.17 10.27 8.90
C LYS A 406 12.95 9.69 9.62
N ASP A 407 12.03 9.13 8.83
CA ASP A 407 10.75 8.60 9.31
C ASP A 407 10.90 7.38 10.21
N LEU A 408 9.84 7.12 10.99
CA LEU A 408 9.65 5.85 11.68
C LEU A 408 9.66 4.70 10.67
N PRO A 409 10.65 3.78 10.74
CA PRO A 409 10.88 2.79 9.68
C PRO A 409 9.65 1.92 9.38
N GLY A 410 8.80 1.65 10.38
CA GLY A 410 7.61 0.82 10.22
C GLY A 410 6.55 1.39 9.28
N VAL A 411 6.29 2.70 9.29
CA VAL A 411 5.23 3.32 8.46
C VAL A 411 5.80 3.78 7.10
N SER A 412 7.05 4.21 7.08
CA SER A 412 7.76 4.60 5.85
C SER A 412 7.85 3.46 4.84
N ALA A 413 8.02 2.22 5.30
CA ALA A 413 8.13 1.04 4.45
C ALA A 413 6.97 0.88 3.46
N LEU A 414 5.73 1.09 3.90
CA LEU A 414 4.55 0.98 3.05
C LEU A 414 4.38 2.19 2.12
N SER A 415 4.91 3.36 2.50
CA SER A 415 5.00 4.53 1.62
C SER A 415 6.01 4.29 0.51
N THR A 416 7.17 3.68 0.79
CA THR A 416 8.13 3.28 -0.26
C THR A 416 7.51 2.29 -1.23
N ALA A 417 6.72 1.33 -0.74
CA ALA A 417 6.02 0.38 -1.61
C ALA A 417 5.05 1.06 -2.59
N THR A 418 4.64 2.32 -2.39
CA THR A 418 3.81 3.07 -3.37
C THR A 418 4.52 3.36 -4.68
N LEU A 419 5.87 3.38 -4.69
CA LEU A 419 6.66 3.66 -5.88
C LEU A 419 6.38 2.68 -7.02
N ILE A 420 6.03 1.43 -6.70
CA ILE A 420 5.60 0.43 -7.70
C ILE A 420 4.36 0.86 -8.49
N LEU A 421 3.47 1.65 -7.87
CA LEU A 421 2.26 2.16 -8.52
C LEU A 421 2.52 3.39 -9.39
N ASP A 422 3.73 3.96 -9.33
CA ASP A 422 4.25 4.95 -10.29
C ASP A 422 5.27 4.34 -11.27
N ASP A 423 5.29 3.01 -11.39
CA ASP A 423 6.24 2.25 -12.21
C ASP A 423 7.72 2.37 -11.74
N ASP A 424 7.99 2.81 -10.51
CA ASP A 424 9.34 2.82 -9.92
C ASP A 424 9.57 1.58 -9.03
N VAL A 425 9.83 0.45 -9.71
CA VAL A 425 10.05 -0.86 -9.06
C VAL A 425 11.36 -0.86 -8.26
N ASP A 426 12.43 -0.33 -8.83
CA ASP A 426 13.75 -0.30 -8.20
C ASP A 426 13.75 0.59 -6.96
N GLY A 427 13.09 1.75 -7.01
CA GLY A 427 12.91 2.61 -5.84
C GLY A 427 12.11 1.92 -4.74
N ALA A 428 11.05 1.19 -5.10
CA ALA A 428 10.26 0.40 -4.14
C ALA A 428 11.12 -0.67 -3.44
N GLU A 429 11.85 -1.49 -4.21
CA GLU A 429 12.71 -2.56 -3.68
C GLU A 429 13.86 -2.00 -2.84
N ASN A 430 14.54 -0.96 -3.33
CA ASN A 430 15.66 -0.33 -2.64
C ASN A 430 15.22 0.28 -1.31
N GLY A 431 14.13 1.04 -1.26
CA GLY A 431 13.69 1.64 -0.01
C GLY A 431 13.14 0.60 0.99
N LEU A 432 12.52 -0.49 0.51
CA LEU A 432 12.10 -1.61 1.37
C LEU A 432 13.27 -2.46 1.88
N SER A 433 14.38 -2.53 1.15
CA SER A 433 15.58 -3.29 1.55
C SER A 433 16.24 -2.74 2.82
N ASN A 434 15.99 -1.48 3.14
CA ASN A 434 16.58 -0.75 4.27
C ASN A 434 16.00 -1.13 5.64
N GLY A 435 14.98 -1.99 5.70
CA GLY A 435 14.42 -2.48 6.96
C GLY A 435 13.87 -3.90 6.92
N ASP A 436 13.60 -4.44 8.11
CA ASP A 436 13.23 -5.84 8.35
C ASP A 436 12.02 -6.00 9.29
N SER A 437 11.24 -4.93 9.49
CA SER A 437 10.02 -5.01 10.31
C SER A 437 8.90 -5.76 9.58
N SER A 438 7.87 -6.18 10.32
CA SER A 438 6.66 -6.80 9.72
C SER A 438 6.02 -5.92 8.64
N PHE A 439 6.12 -4.60 8.75
CA PHE A 439 5.67 -3.67 7.70
C PHE A 439 6.56 -3.67 6.46
N HIS A 440 7.89 -3.76 6.61
CA HIS A 440 8.81 -3.91 5.46
C HIS A 440 8.58 -5.22 4.74
N LYS A 441 8.43 -6.32 5.48
CA LYS A 441 8.14 -7.63 4.92
C LYS A 441 6.79 -7.65 4.23
N THR A 442 5.77 -7.03 4.83
CA THR A 442 4.46 -6.84 4.19
C THR A 442 4.59 -6.02 2.91
N GLY A 443 5.35 -4.91 2.92
CA GLY A 443 5.62 -4.10 1.73
C GLY A 443 6.32 -4.87 0.62
N LYS A 444 7.37 -5.66 0.95
CA LYS A 444 8.05 -6.58 0.02
C LYS A 444 7.10 -7.64 -0.52
N GLY A 445 6.22 -8.16 0.34
CA GLY A 445 5.15 -9.08 -0.02
C GLY A 445 4.17 -8.48 -1.01
N VAL A 446 3.73 -7.23 -0.80
CA VAL A 446 2.84 -6.50 -1.73
C VAL A 446 3.54 -6.25 -3.07
N VAL A 447 4.79 -5.79 -3.06
CA VAL A 447 5.60 -5.58 -4.28
C VAL A 447 5.75 -6.89 -5.06
N GLY A 448 6.12 -7.97 -4.38
CA GLY A 448 6.21 -9.31 -4.98
C GLY A 448 4.87 -9.79 -5.52
N PHE A 449 3.78 -9.59 -4.78
CA PHE A 449 2.43 -9.95 -5.18
C PHE A 449 1.95 -9.20 -6.43
N LEU A 450 2.16 -7.87 -6.49
CA LEU A 450 1.81 -7.06 -7.67
C LEU A 450 2.60 -7.47 -8.91
N ARG A 451 3.89 -7.81 -8.75
CA ARG A 451 4.71 -8.40 -9.83
C ARG A 451 4.18 -9.78 -10.26
N ALA A 452 3.67 -10.57 -9.32
CA ALA A 452 3.20 -11.93 -9.59
C ALA A 452 1.82 -11.98 -10.27
N LEU A 453 0.90 -11.08 -9.91
CA LEU A 453 -0.53 -11.10 -10.24
C LEU A 453 -0.88 -11.18 -11.74
N LEU A 454 0.05 -10.84 -12.63
CA LEU A 454 -0.24 -10.60 -14.04
C LEU A 454 0.72 -11.32 -15.00
N GLY A 455 1.88 -11.77 -14.52
CA GLY A 455 2.88 -12.45 -15.37
C GLY A 455 2.66 -13.96 -15.41
N PHE A 456 2.05 -14.52 -14.35
CA PHE A 456 1.85 -15.96 -14.16
C PHE A 456 3.11 -16.82 -14.39
N GLU A 457 4.28 -16.21 -14.23
CA GLU A 457 5.58 -16.88 -14.30
C GLU A 457 5.82 -17.60 -12.98
N GLN A 458 6.04 -18.92 -13.04
CA GLN A 458 6.14 -19.75 -11.84
C GLN A 458 7.24 -19.27 -10.87
N GLU A 459 8.34 -18.74 -11.39
CA GLU A 459 9.43 -18.20 -10.57
C GLU A 459 9.01 -16.95 -9.80
N ILE A 460 8.34 -15.99 -10.45
CA ILE A 460 7.82 -14.77 -9.82
C ILE A 460 6.73 -15.11 -8.80
N MET A 461 5.86 -16.08 -9.12
CA MET A 461 4.82 -16.57 -8.21
C MET A 461 5.43 -17.23 -6.96
N ARG A 462 6.50 -18.02 -7.13
CA ARG A 462 7.23 -18.63 -6.01
C ARG A 462 7.89 -17.56 -5.14
N GLU A 463 8.57 -16.59 -5.74
CA GLU A 463 9.20 -15.48 -5.01
C GLU A 463 8.17 -14.68 -4.21
N ALA A 464 7.01 -14.37 -4.81
CA ALA A 464 5.92 -13.70 -4.12
C ALA A 464 5.40 -14.55 -2.93
N ALA A 465 5.20 -15.86 -3.12
CA ALA A 465 4.76 -16.75 -2.06
C ALA A 465 5.76 -16.81 -0.88
N GLU A 466 7.06 -16.84 -1.16
CA GLU A 466 8.12 -16.82 -0.14
C GLU A 466 8.11 -15.50 0.65
N ARG A 467 8.06 -14.36 -0.04
CA ARG A 467 7.99 -13.02 0.59
C ARG A 467 6.73 -12.87 1.45
N LEU A 468 5.58 -13.33 0.96
CA LEU A 468 4.32 -13.30 1.70
C LEU A 468 4.35 -14.21 2.93
N SER A 469 4.99 -15.37 2.83
CA SER A 469 5.18 -16.28 3.97
C SER A 469 6.07 -15.67 5.05
N ASP A 470 7.13 -14.97 4.68
CA ASP A 470 7.99 -14.24 5.63
C ASP A 470 7.23 -13.07 6.28
N ALA A 471 6.44 -12.33 5.51
CA ALA A 471 5.57 -11.28 6.02
C ALA A 471 4.54 -11.81 7.03
N GLU A 472 3.85 -12.91 6.71
CA GLU A 472 2.86 -13.55 7.59
C GLU A 472 3.53 -14.01 8.90
N THR A 473 4.68 -14.67 8.81
CA THR A 473 5.40 -15.21 9.97
C THR A 473 5.90 -14.09 10.87
N SER A 474 6.49 -13.04 10.28
CA SER A 474 6.97 -11.88 11.03
C SER A 474 5.82 -11.17 11.75
N ALA A 475 4.72 -10.92 11.05
CA ALA A 475 3.55 -10.25 11.61
C ALA A 475 2.92 -11.07 12.75
N TYR A 476 2.81 -12.39 12.59
CA TYR A 476 2.34 -13.28 13.65
C TYR A 476 3.23 -13.21 14.91
N ASN A 477 4.55 -13.27 14.72
CA ASN A 477 5.50 -13.21 15.84
C ASN A 477 5.43 -11.87 16.57
N ASP A 478 5.33 -10.76 15.83
CA ASP A 478 5.17 -9.43 16.42
C ASP A 478 3.82 -9.32 17.15
N GLN A 479 2.72 -9.82 16.57
CA GLN A 479 1.41 -9.83 17.22
C GLN A 479 1.44 -10.58 18.55
N GLN A 480 2.01 -11.79 18.59
CA GLN A 480 2.15 -12.57 19.82
C GLN A 480 2.99 -11.84 20.86
N ARG A 481 4.12 -11.25 20.42
CA ARG A 481 5.00 -10.46 21.29
C ARG A 481 4.21 -9.36 21.99
N VAL A 482 3.47 -8.54 21.23
CA VAL A 482 2.72 -7.40 21.78
C VAL A 482 1.48 -7.85 22.59
N ALA A 483 0.82 -8.96 22.23
CA ALA A 483 -0.30 -9.50 23.01
C ALA A 483 0.13 -9.97 24.42
N HIS A 484 1.27 -10.66 24.53
CA HIS A 484 1.86 -11.06 25.81
C HIS A 484 2.40 -9.87 26.61
N THR A 485 2.76 -8.79 25.92
CA THR A 485 3.22 -7.56 26.55
C THR A 485 2.12 -6.52 26.74
N SER A 486 0.84 -6.76 26.42
CA SER A 486 -0.26 -5.76 26.33
C SER A 486 -0.51 -4.82 27.53
N SER A 487 0.05 -5.11 28.71
CA SER A 487 0.14 -4.19 29.88
C SER A 487 1.34 -3.23 29.84
N ALA A 488 2.10 -3.28 28.74
CA ALA A 488 3.19 -2.44 28.32
C ALA A 488 2.76 -1.00 28.13
N PRO A 489 3.51 -0.01 28.63
CA PRO A 489 3.35 1.37 28.26
C PRO A 489 3.77 1.56 26.77
N ASP A 490 4.96 1.20 26.30
CA ASP A 490 5.39 1.52 24.90
C ASP A 490 4.67 0.79 23.74
N ALA A 491 3.73 -0.11 24.01
CA ALA A 491 2.90 -0.64 22.93
C ALA A 491 2.03 0.49 22.34
N PHE A 492 1.72 0.44 21.05
CA PHE A 492 0.75 1.39 20.51
C PHE A 492 -0.64 1.05 21.06
N HIS A 493 -1.22 1.93 21.88
CA HIS A 493 -2.62 1.81 22.32
C HIS A 493 -3.49 2.72 21.48
N SER A 494 -4.30 2.09 20.65
CA SER A 494 -5.41 2.76 20.03
C SER A 494 -6.53 2.97 21.05
N LYS A 495 -7.33 4.03 20.87
CA LYS A 495 -8.60 4.19 21.59
C LYS A 495 -9.69 3.25 21.04
N ILE A 496 -9.45 2.67 19.86
CA ILE A 496 -10.40 1.91 19.06
C ILE A 496 -10.00 0.43 19.03
N TYR A 497 -8.74 0.16 18.70
CA TYR A 497 -8.24 -1.20 18.44
C TYR A 497 -7.51 -1.81 19.62
N ASP A 498 -7.62 -3.14 19.73
CA ASP A 498 -6.84 -3.90 20.69
C ASP A 498 -5.34 -3.85 20.32
N VAL A 499 -4.49 -3.99 21.32
CA VAL A 499 -3.02 -3.93 21.16
C VAL A 499 -2.54 -5.02 20.18
N GLY A 500 -1.70 -4.65 19.21
CA GLY A 500 -1.14 -5.55 18.21
C GLY A 500 -2.03 -5.78 16.98
N THR A 501 -3.14 -5.06 16.86
CA THR A 501 -4.06 -5.14 15.71
C THR A 501 -3.39 -4.80 14.38
N GLU A 502 -2.40 -3.90 14.37
CA GLU A 502 -1.62 -3.54 13.20
C GLU A 502 -0.85 -4.73 12.60
N TYR A 503 -0.34 -5.62 13.46
CA TYR A 503 0.33 -6.84 13.04
C TYR A 503 -0.67 -7.91 12.60
N ALA A 504 -1.82 -8.00 13.29
CA ALA A 504 -2.93 -8.85 12.87
C ALA A 504 -3.40 -8.50 11.44
N LEU A 505 -3.47 -7.20 11.13
CA LEU A 505 -3.78 -6.73 9.78
C LEU A 505 -2.69 -7.11 8.77
N CYS A 506 -1.40 -6.86 9.06
CA CYS A 506 -0.30 -7.29 8.19
C CYS A 506 -0.35 -8.80 7.89
N GLN A 507 -0.66 -9.61 8.91
CA GLN A 507 -0.84 -11.05 8.76
C GLN A 507 -2.02 -11.38 7.84
N ALA A 508 -3.18 -10.75 8.04
CA ALA A 508 -4.37 -10.95 7.21
C ALA A 508 -4.13 -10.53 5.74
N MET A 509 -3.43 -9.41 5.52
CA MET A 509 -3.01 -8.96 4.18
C MET A 509 -2.16 -10.02 3.49
N ALA A 510 -1.12 -10.53 4.18
CA ALA A 510 -0.25 -11.58 3.65
C ALA A 510 -1.02 -12.88 3.35
N GLN A 511 -1.97 -13.26 4.21
CA GLN A 511 -2.81 -14.44 4.02
C GLN A 511 -3.73 -14.34 2.80
N ILE A 512 -4.34 -13.18 2.56
CA ILE A 512 -5.21 -12.96 1.39
C ILE A 512 -4.36 -13.01 0.11
N MET A 513 -3.25 -12.28 0.07
CA MET A 513 -2.36 -12.31 -1.10
C MET A 513 -1.82 -13.72 -1.36
N THR A 514 -1.48 -14.47 -0.31
CA THR A 514 -1.04 -15.87 -0.44
C THR A 514 -2.16 -16.75 -0.97
N ALA A 515 -3.40 -16.54 -0.54
CA ALA A 515 -4.55 -17.29 -1.03
C ALA A 515 -4.77 -17.06 -2.53
N VAL A 516 -4.67 -15.81 -2.99
CA VAL A 516 -4.76 -15.47 -4.42
C VAL A 516 -3.63 -16.14 -5.21
N VAL A 517 -2.38 -16.02 -4.75
CA VAL A 517 -1.23 -16.68 -5.39
C VAL A 517 -1.42 -18.20 -5.44
N GLY A 518 -1.95 -18.81 -4.38
CA GLY A 518 -2.22 -20.25 -4.30
C GLY A 518 -3.27 -20.73 -5.30
N VAL A 519 -4.35 -19.97 -5.50
CA VAL A 519 -5.39 -20.27 -6.51
C VAL A 519 -4.82 -20.20 -7.94
N LEU A 520 -3.92 -19.24 -8.16
CA LEU A 520 -3.27 -19.04 -9.46
C LEU A 520 -2.15 -20.05 -9.75
N ASN A 521 -1.68 -20.80 -8.74
CA ASN A 521 -0.56 -21.75 -8.84
C ASN A 521 -0.92 -23.12 -9.45
N GLU A 522 -2.01 -23.20 -10.23
CA GLU A 522 -2.50 -24.40 -10.98
C GLU A 522 -2.74 -25.67 -10.14
N SER A 523 -2.46 -25.63 -8.84
CA SER A 523 -2.49 -26.74 -7.90
C SER A 523 -3.75 -26.70 -7.04
N LEU A 524 -4.50 -27.80 -7.05
CA LEU A 524 -5.69 -27.95 -6.21
C LEU A 524 -5.34 -27.91 -4.72
N THR A 525 -4.21 -28.49 -4.32
CA THR A 525 -3.79 -28.52 -2.90
C THR A 525 -3.41 -27.13 -2.40
N GLU A 526 -2.72 -26.33 -3.21
CA GLU A 526 -2.38 -24.95 -2.87
C GLU A 526 -3.62 -24.04 -2.87
N SER A 527 -4.57 -24.29 -3.78
CA SER A 527 -5.88 -23.60 -3.77
C SER A 527 -6.66 -23.86 -2.47
N LEU A 528 -6.69 -25.12 -2.00
CA LEU A 528 -7.35 -25.51 -0.75
C LEU A 528 -6.70 -24.87 0.49
N LYS A 529 -5.35 -24.85 0.55
CA LYS A 529 -4.63 -24.11 1.59
C LYS A 529 -4.94 -22.61 1.54
N GLY A 530 -5.06 -22.05 0.33
CA GLY A 530 -5.47 -20.67 0.09
C GLY A 530 -6.83 -20.35 0.71
N PHE A 531 -7.84 -21.20 0.52
CA PHE A 531 -9.16 -21.00 1.14
C PHE A 531 -9.10 -21.00 2.67
N TYR A 532 -8.26 -21.85 3.27
CA TYR A 532 -8.08 -21.86 4.72
C TYR A 532 -7.41 -20.57 5.24
N LYS A 533 -6.39 -20.06 4.52
CA LYS A 533 -5.77 -18.77 4.85
C LYS A 533 -6.76 -17.61 4.69
N MET A 534 -7.55 -17.61 3.63
CA MET A 534 -8.60 -16.62 3.39
C MET A 534 -9.63 -16.60 4.53
N ARG A 535 -9.98 -17.78 5.07
CA ARG A 535 -10.85 -17.89 6.25
C ARG A 535 -10.27 -17.24 7.50
N LYS A 536 -8.99 -17.50 7.78
CA LYS A 536 -8.29 -16.89 8.93
C LYS A 536 -8.25 -15.38 8.78
N ALA A 537 -7.85 -14.88 7.61
CA ALA A 537 -7.80 -13.47 7.33
C ALA A 537 -9.17 -12.81 7.51
N TYR A 538 -10.25 -13.40 6.99
CA TYR A 538 -11.60 -12.89 7.19
C TYR A 538 -11.98 -12.77 8.67
N ALA A 539 -11.71 -13.81 9.48
CA ALA A 539 -12.02 -13.77 10.91
C ALA A 539 -11.24 -12.67 11.65
N THR A 540 -9.97 -12.45 11.29
CA THR A 540 -9.17 -11.35 11.80
C THR A 540 -9.76 -10.00 11.40
N LEU A 541 -10.08 -9.80 10.11
CA LEU A 541 -10.61 -8.54 9.57
C LEU A 541 -11.99 -8.20 10.15
N ASP A 542 -12.89 -9.18 10.25
CA ASP A 542 -14.19 -9.02 10.89
C ASP A 542 -14.02 -8.64 12.38
N GLY A 543 -13.04 -9.24 13.06
CA GLY A 543 -12.66 -8.86 14.43
C GLY A 543 -12.25 -7.39 14.55
N ILE A 544 -11.46 -6.88 13.60
CA ILE A 544 -11.03 -5.47 13.55
C ILE A 544 -12.23 -4.55 13.36
N VAL A 545 -13.10 -4.84 12.39
CA VAL A 545 -14.30 -4.02 12.13
C VAL A 545 -15.22 -3.97 13.35
N ARG A 546 -15.40 -5.10 14.06
CA ARG A 546 -16.18 -5.15 15.31
C ARG A 546 -15.57 -4.32 16.45
N MET A 547 -14.25 -4.07 16.45
CA MET A 547 -13.64 -3.14 17.41
C MET A 547 -14.11 -1.70 17.15
N GLU A 548 -14.11 -1.29 15.88
CA GLU A 548 -14.61 0.03 15.46
C GLU A 548 -16.09 0.22 15.80
N GLU A 549 -16.91 -0.79 15.51
CA GLU A 549 -18.36 -0.77 15.82
C GLU A 549 -18.63 -0.57 17.31
N ARG A 550 -17.94 -1.34 18.17
CA ARG A 550 -18.06 -1.23 19.63
C ARG A 550 -17.66 0.16 20.12
N TYR A 551 -16.61 0.74 19.55
CA TYR A 551 -16.15 2.08 19.90
C TYR A 551 -17.19 3.14 19.53
N LEU A 552 -17.75 3.10 18.31
CA LEU A 552 -18.77 4.05 17.86
C LEU A 552 -20.06 3.97 18.68
N GLN A 553 -20.52 2.77 19.02
CA GLN A 553 -21.71 2.59 19.88
C GLN A 553 -21.51 3.24 21.26
N THR A 554 -20.32 3.04 21.84
CA THR A 554 -19.96 3.62 23.14
C THR A 554 -19.90 5.15 23.08
N ARG A 555 -19.40 5.72 21.96
CA ARG A 555 -19.35 7.17 21.73
C ARG A 555 -20.75 7.76 21.56
N LYS A 556 -21.62 7.16 20.72
CA LYS A 556 -23.01 7.61 20.52
C LYS A 556 -23.82 7.59 21.82
N ALA A 557 -23.59 6.62 22.70
CA ALA A 557 -24.21 6.57 24.03
C ALA A 557 -23.75 7.70 24.97
N ARG A 558 -22.56 8.27 24.77
CA ARG A 558 -22.02 9.37 25.59
C ARG A 558 -22.48 10.76 25.14
N THR A 559 -22.92 10.91 23.90
CA THR A 559 -23.34 12.20 23.30
C THR A 559 -24.86 12.41 23.23
N ALA A 560 -25.66 11.43 23.67
CA ALA A 560 -27.12 11.55 23.68
C ALA A 560 -27.64 12.50 24.79
N PRO A 561 -28.66 13.36 24.54
CA PRO A 561 -29.26 14.21 25.56
C PRO A 561 -29.93 13.41 26.68
N ALA A 562 -29.85 13.90 27.91
CA ALA A 562 -30.26 13.21 29.15
C ALA A 562 -31.76 12.84 29.30
N ALA A 563 -32.58 12.94 28.25
CA ALA A 563 -34.04 12.78 28.33
C ALA A 563 -34.59 11.41 27.85
N LEU A 564 -33.74 10.45 27.46
CA LEU A 564 -34.21 9.15 26.93
C LEU A 564 -33.66 7.90 27.65
N LEU A 565 -33.09 8.06 28.84
CA LEU A 565 -32.67 6.90 29.66
C LEU A 565 -33.86 6.40 30.51
N VAL A 566 -34.74 5.62 29.90
CA VAL A 566 -35.60 4.69 30.66
C VAL A 566 -34.75 3.46 31.00
N GLU A 567 -34.53 3.23 32.29
CA GLU A 567 -33.85 2.05 32.83
C GLU A 567 -34.50 0.76 32.31
N LYS A 568 -33.75 0.00 31.50
CA LYS A 568 -33.84 -1.46 31.50
C LYS A 568 -32.50 -2.01 31.99
N SER A 569 -32.55 -2.64 33.15
CA SER A 569 -31.40 -3.25 33.82
C SER A 569 -30.64 -4.19 32.87
N PRO A 570 -29.30 -4.17 32.83
CA PRO A 570 -28.55 -5.13 32.05
C PRO A 570 -28.61 -6.49 32.77
N VAL A 571 -29.23 -7.47 32.13
CA VAL A 571 -29.05 -8.88 32.49
C VAL A 571 -27.56 -9.20 32.28
N ARG A 572 -26.87 -9.46 33.38
CA ARG A 572 -25.46 -9.87 33.43
C ARG A 572 -25.26 -11.11 32.55
N PRO A 573 -24.46 -11.09 31.47
CA PRO A 573 -24.12 -12.30 30.75
C PRO A 573 -23.24 -13.14 31.69
N LYS A 574 -23.61 -14.40 31.92
CA LYS A 574 -22.72 -15.36 32.60
C LYS A 574 -21.43 -15.49 31.79
N PRO A 575 -20.25 -15.54 32.44
CA PRO A 575 -19.00 -15.77 31.75
C PRO A 575 -19.03 -17.16 31.09
N ARG A 576 -18.93 -17.21 29.75
CA ARG A 576 -18.59 -18.46 29.07
C ARG A 576 -17.10 -18.73 29.29
N PRO A 577 -16.71 -19.97 29.61
CA PRO A 577 -15.32 -20.30 29.84
C PRO A 577 -14.51 -20.10 28.55
N ALA A 578 -13.28 -19.62 28.72
CA ALA A 578 -12.25 -19.64 27.69
C ALA A 578 -12.04 -21.09 27.21
N GLY A 579 -11.99 -21.28 25.89
CA GLY A 579 -11.67 -22.56 25.28
C GLY A 579 -12.89 -23.41 24.89
N ALA A 580 -13.54 -23.05 23.79
CA ALA A 580 -14.15 -24.06 22.92
C ALA A 580 -13.33 -24.07 21.62
N HIS A 581 -12.36 -24.98 21.55
CA HIS A 581 -11.75 -25.38 20.30
C HIS A 581 -12.87 -25.74 19.31
N ILE A 582 -12.93 -25.06 18.17
CA ILE A 582 -13.61 -25.59 17.00
C ILE A 582 -12.68 -26.66 16.44
N SER A 583 -12.67 -27.85 17.06
CA SER A 583 -12.11 -29.05 16.45
C SER A 583 -13.18 -29.65 15.54
N LYS A 584 -13.25 -29.18 14.30
CA LYS A 584 -13.41 -30.16 13.22
C LYS A 584 -11.98 -30.59 12.91
N SER A 585 -11.69 -31.87 13.09
CA SER A 585 -10.36 -32.40 12.80
C SER A 585 -10.04 -32.19 11.31
N ASP A 586 -8.76 -32.04 10.95
CA ASP A 586 -8.32 -31.98 9.55
C ASP A 586 -8.86 -33.16 8.72
N GLN A 587 -9.14 -34.30 9.37
CA GLN A 587 -9.75 -35.48 8.78
C GLN A 587 -11.22 -35.28 8.39
N ASP A 588 -12.03 -34.57 9.18
CA ASP A 588 -13.46 -34.36 8.89
C ASP A 588 -13.69 -33.40 7.71
N LEU A 589 -12.81 -32.41 7.55
CA LEU A 589 -12.83 -31.48 6.41
C LEU A 589 -12.30 -32.16 5.15
N HIS A 590 -11.21 -32.94 5.25
CA HIS A 590 -10.75 -33.78 4.14
C HIS A 590 -11.79 -34.80 3.70
N LYS A 591 -12.57 -35.37 4.62
CA LYS A 591 -13.67 -36.30 4.31
C LYS A 591 -14.84 -35.59 3.62
N SER A 592 -15.24 -34.43 4.13
CA SER A 592 -16.29 -33.58 3.51
C SER A 592 -15.91 -33.06 2.12
N ILE A 593 -14.61 -32.84 1.87
CA ILE A 593 -14.06 -32.39 0.57
C ILE A 593 -13.76 -33.57 -0.37
N ALA A 594 -13.38 -34.74 0.15
CA ALA A 594 -13.16 -35.95 -0.64
C ALA A 594 -14.47 -36.62 -1.10
N GLU A 595 -15.56 -36.43 -0.36
CA GLU A 595 -16.91 -36.87 -0.75
C GLU A 595 -17.58 -35.94 -1.78
N LEU A 596 -17.03 -34.74 -2.02
CA LEU A 596 -17.39 -33.87 -3.14
C LEU A 596 -16.86 -34.48 -4.45
N LYS A 597 -17.60 -35.42 -5.02
CA LYS A 597 -17.52 -35.68 -6.46
C LYS A 597 -17.96 -34.40 -7.18
N LEU A 598 -16.99 -33.59 -7.58
CA LEU A 598 -17.17 -32.49 -8.53
C LEU A 598 -17.36 -33.07 -9.95
N THR A 599 -18.34 -33.94 -10.11
CA THR A 599 -18.81 -34.46 -11.41
C THR A 599 -20.04 -33.66 -11.82
N ASP A 600 -20.07 -33.22 -13.07
CA ASP A 600 -21.08 -32.31 -13.65
C ASP A 600 -22.48 -32.94 -13.87
N ASP A 601 -22.88 -33.95 -13.10
CA ASP A 601 -24.15 -34.65 -13.31
C ASP A 601 -25.08 -34.53 -12.09
N GLU A 602 -26.00 -33.55 -12.16
CA GLU A 602 -27.48 -33.68 -11.99
C GLU A 602 -28.13 -32.36 -11.51
N PRO A 603 -29.30 -31.98 -12.07
CA PRO A 603 -30.09 -30.84 -11.62
C PRO A 603 -31.11 -31.23 -10.54
N HIS A 604 -31.45 -30.26 -9.68
CA HIS A 604 -32.55 -30.23 -8.70
C HIS A 604 -32.25 -30.68 -7.26
N SER A 605 -32.23 -29.69 -6.36
CA SER A 605 -32.99 -29.77 -5.09
C SER A 605 -33.54 -28.38 -4.76
N GLU A 606 -34.83 -28.34 -4.41
CA GLU A 606 -35.54 -27.15 -3.92
C GLU A 606 -34.86 -26.56 -2.67
N PRO A 607 -34.98 -25.25 -2.40
CA PRO A 607 -34.39 -24.65 -1.23
C PRO A 607 -35.04 -25.22 0.05
N ALA A 608 -34.26 -25.99 0.80
CA ALA A 608 -34.66 -26.51 2.09
C ALA A 608 -35.05 -25.36 3.04
N SER A 609 -36.19 -25.57 3.70
CA SER A 609 -36.87 -24.74 4.69
C SER A 609 -35.97 -23.81 5.52
N THR A 610 -36.44 -22.57 5.59
CA THR A 610 -36.11 -21.51 6.54
C THR A 610 -35.98 -22.02 7.98
N HIS A 611 -34.76 -22.35 8.41
CA HIS A 611 -34.43 -22.26 9.83
C HIS A 611 -34.23 -20.79 10.18
N SER A 612 -35.25 -20.24 10.82
CA SER A 612 -35.30 -18.91 11.43
C SER A 612 -34.12 -18.70 12.38
N SER A 613 -33.08 -18.04 11.89
CA SER A 613 -32.32 -17.12 12.72
C SER A 613 -32.91 -15.74 12.41
N GLU A 614 -33.44 -15.08 13.43
CA GLU A 614 -34.03 -13.74 13.30
C GLU A 614 -33.06 -12.78 12.60
N PRO A 615 -33.54 -11.88 11.73
CA PRO A 615 -32.72 -10.88 11.08
C PRO A 615 -32.26 -9.87 12.13
N GLY A 616 -31.06 -10.08 12.67
CA GLY A 616 -30.39 -9.03 13.43
C GLY A 616 -30.15 -7.84 12.50
N THR A 617 -30.77 -6.70 12.80
CA THR A 617 -30.52 -5.40 12.17
C THR A 617 -29.01 -5.20 11.93
N PRO A 618 -28.55 -4.85 10.71
CA PRO A 618 -27.12 -4.83 10.40
C PRO A 618 -26.46 -3.59 11.00
N LEU A 619 -25.86 -3.74 12.19
CA LEU A 619 -25.13 -2.66 12.88
C LEU A 619 -23.82 -2.20 12.19
N GLY A 620 -23.41 -2.85 11.08
CA GLY A 620 -22.17 -2.56 10.34
C GLY A 620 -22.28 -1.48 9.25
N GLU A 621 -23.48 -1.02 8.89
CA GLU A 621 -23.66 0.06 7.89
C GLU A 621 -23.23 1.44 8.40
N SER A 622 -23.23 1.64 9.74
CA SER A 622 -22.95 2.93 10.37
C SER A 622 -21.52 3.45 10.19
N LEU A 623 -20.55 2.60 9.82
CA LEU A 623 -19.13 2.98 9.70
C LEU A 623 -18.76 3.52 8.31
N THR A 624 -19.55 3.25 7.28
CA THR A 624 -19.21 3.58 5.88
C THR A 624 -19.74 4.94 5.41
N HIS A 625 -20.53 5.64 6.24
CA HIS A 625 -21.28 6.84 5.85
C HIS A 625 -20.86 8.16 6.53
N ASP A 626 -19.88 8.15 7.42
CA ASP A 626 -19.68 9.31 8.30
C ASP A 626 -18.48 10.20 7.88
N PRO A 627 -18.69 11.36 7.21
CA PRO A 627 -17.64 12.34 6.96
C PRO A 627 -17.02 12.90 8.26
N GLU A 628 -17.62 12.69 9.43
CA GLU A 628 -17.05 13.04 10.75
C GLU A 628 -15.94 12.09 11.24
N LEU A 629 -15.63 11.00 10.50
CA LEU A 629 -14.58 10.04 10.88
C LEU A 629 -13.14 10.55 10.70
N ALA A 630 -12.93 11.67 10.00
CA ALA A 630 -11.59 12.26 9.80
C ALA A 630 -10.92 12.64 11.13
N ASP A 631 -11.70 13.03 12.13
CA ASP A 631 -11.21 13.37 13.48
C ASP A 631 -11.06 12.14 14.41
N LEU A 632 -11.55 10.96 13.98
CA LEU A 632 -11.51 9.73 14.80
C LEU A 632 -10.15 9.03 14.75
N PHE A 633 -9.47 9.10 13.61
CA PHE A 633 -8.23 8.37 13.31
C PHE A 633 -7.02 9.32 13.28
N SER A 634 -6.75 9.99 14.41
CA SER A 634 -5.66 10.97 14.52
C SER A 634 -4.25 10.36 14.45
N HIS A 635 -4.13 9.03 14.55
CA HIS A 635 -2.84 8.33 14.53
C HIS A 635 -2.63 7.54 13.23
N PRO A 636 -1.45 7.60 12.58
CA PRO A 636 -1.20 6.90 11.31
C PRO A 636 -1.41 5.39 11.35
N ILE A 637 -1.20 4.74 12.51
CA ILE A 637 -1.45 3.30 12.68
C ILE A 637 -2.95 3.00 12.70
N ASP A 638 -3.77 3.84 13.33
CA ASP A 638 -5.23 3.67 13.31
C ASP A 638 -5.77 3.86 11.89
N THR A 639 -5.25 4.85 11.16
CA THR A 639 -5.55 5.05 9.74
C THR A 639 -5.15 3.82 8.92
N PHE A 640 -3.96 3.25 9.16
CA PHE A 640 -3.50 2.03 8.49
C PHE A 640 -4.41 0.84 8.79
N ILE A 641 -4.79 0.63 10.06
CA ILE A 641 -5.70 -0.44 10.48
C ILE A 641 -7.05 -0.31 9.79
N HIS A 642 -7.69 0.85 9.91
CA HIS A 642 -9.01 1.11 9.32
C HIS A 642 -9.02 0.92 7.81
N THR A 643 -8.10 1.60 7.12
CA THR A 643 -8.05 1.58 5.65
C THR A 643 -7.63 0.22 5.11
N GLY A 644 -6.70 -0.47 5.78
CA GLY A 644 -6.25 -1.80 5.39
C GLY A 644 -7.31 -2.86 5.61
N ALA A 645 -8.02 -2.81 6.75
CA ALA A 645 -9.15 -3.69 6.99
C ALA A 645 -10.27 -3.48 5.95
N SER A 646 -10.55 -2.20 5.64
CA SER A 646 -11.50 -1.80 4.61
C SER A 646 -11.13 -2.32 3.22
N LEU A 647 -9.86 -2.19 2.81
CA LEU A 647 -9.36 -2.73 1.55
C LEU A 647 -9.51 -4.26 1.50
N CYS A 648 -8.98 -4.97 2.49
CA CYS A 648 -8.89 -6.42 2.45
C CYS A 648 -10.27 -7.08 2.53
N LEU A 649 -11.12 -6.64 3.45
CA LEU A 649 -12.47 -7.16 3.58
C LEU A 649 -13.34 -6.71 2.40
N GLY A 650 -13.16 -5.46 1.93
CA GLY A 650 -13.83 -4.93 0.76
C GLY A 650 -13.58 -5.77 -0.51
N MET A 651 -12.30 -6.04 -0.83
CA MET A 651 -11.93 -6.90 -1.94
C MET A 651 -12.49 -8.31 -1.78
N LEU A 652 -12.36 -8.91 -0.61
CA LEU A 652 -12.83 -10.27 -0.36
C LEU A 652 -14.35 -10.38 -0.53
N LEU A 653 -15.13 -9.47 0.06
CA LEU A 653 -16.59 -9.46 -0.06
C LEU A 653 -17.05 -9.24 -1.50
N ALA A 654 -16.42 -8.30 -2.22
CA ALA A 654 -16.72 -8.03 -3.62
C ALA A 654 -16.37 -9.23 -4.51
N MET A 655 -15.17 -9.79 -4.39
CA MET A 655 -14.73 -10.95 -5.18
C MET A 655 -15.60 -12.18 -4.94
N LEU A 656 -15.95 -12.47 -3.68
CA LEU A 656 -16.81 -13.60 -3.35
C LEU A 656 -18.23 -13.45 -3.92
N SER A 657 -18.72 -12.22 -4.09
CA SER A 657 -20.03 -11.95 -4.67
C SER A 657 -20.08 -12.23 -6.18
N THR A 658 -18.94 -12.13 -6.87
CA THR A 658 -18.83 -12.34 -8.32
C THR A 658 -18.54 -13.79 -8.72
N LEU A 659 -18.32 -14.69 -7.74
CA LEU A 659 -18.00 -16.09 -8.04
C LEU A 659 -19.23 -16.86 -8.54
N PRO A 660 -19.06 -17.75 -9.55
CA PRO A 660 -20.17 -18.59 -10.01
C PRO A 660 -20.80 -19.43 -8.89
N PRO A 661 -22.10 -19.78 -8.98
CA PRO A 661 -22.83 -20.50 -7.94
C PRO A 661 -22.15 -21.79 -7.45
N THR A 662 -21.47 -22.51 -8.35
CA THR A 662 -20.74 -23.76 -8.04
C THR A 662 -19.58 -23.52 -7.08
N PHE A 663 -18.83 -22.42 -7.26
CA PHE A 663 -17.73 -22.03 -6.36
C PHE A 663 -18.26 -21.39 -5.08
N SER A 664 -19.35 -20.61 -5.18
CA SER A 664 -19.99 -20.01 -4.00
C SER A 664 -20.49 -21.08 -3.01
N ARG A 665 -21.01 -22.21 -3.50
CA ARG A 665 -21.42 -23.35 -2.65
C ARG A 665 -20.26 -23.96 -1.89
N LEU A 666 -19.10 -24.10 -2.54
CA LEU A 666 -17.89 -24.65 -1.92
C LEU A 666 -17.40 -23.74 -0.78
N LEU A 667 -17.51 -22.42 -0.96
CA LEU A 667 -17.14 -21.42 0.05
C LEU A 667 -18.22 -21.26 1.15
N ALA A 668 -19.49 -21.46 0.81
CA ALA A 668 -20.60 -21.47 1.76
C ALA A 668 -20.50 -22.64 2.75
N ILE A 669 -19.98 -23.81 2.32
CA ILE A 669 -19.68 -24.95 3.22
C ILE A 669 -18.64 -24.56 4.29
N VAL A 670 -17.75 -23.63 3.97
CA VAL A 670 -16.73 -23.11 4.90
C VAL A 670 -17.25 -21.89 5.70
N GLY A 671 -18.47 -21.41 5.42
CA GLY A 671 -19.16 -20.35 6.16
C GLY A 671 -19.09 -18.95 5.55
N PHE A 672 -18.73 -18.82 4.27
CA PHE A 672 -18.59 -17.52 3.59
C PHE A 672 -19.78 -17.17 2.71
N ARG A 673 -20.23 -15.91 2.78
CA ARG A 673 -21.10 -15.30 1.77
C ARG A 673 -20.48 -13.98 1.33
N GLY A 674 -20.41 -13.76 0.02
CA GLY A 674 -20.04 -12.47 -0.54
C GLY A 674 -21.12 -11.43 -0.28
N ASP A 675 -20.71 -10.17 -0.18
CA ASP A 675 -21.59 -9.02 -0.02
C ASP A 675 -21.04 -7.90 -0.89
N LYS A 676 -21.59 -7.80 -2.10
CA LYS A 676 -21.11 -6.91 -3.16
C LYS A 676 -21.14 -5.45 -2.70
N GLU A 677 -22.27 -5.05 -2.15
CA GLU A 677 -22.54 -3.67 -1.78
C GLU A 677 -21.66 -3.23 -0.63
N ARG A 678 -21.63 -4.01 0.46
CA ARG A 678 -20.72 -3.76 1.58
C ARG A 678 -19.26 -3.75 1.11
N GLY A 679 -18.88 -4.71 0.26
CA GLY A 679 -17.53 -4.80 -0.28
C GLY A 679 -17.09 -3.53 -1.01
N LEU A 680 -17.93 -3.04 -1.93
CA LEU A 680 -17.65 -1.83 -2.71
C LEU A 680 -17.68 -0.57 -1.84
N ARG A 681 -18.58 -0.46 -0.85
CA ARG A 681 -18.59 0.65 0.13
C ARG A 681 -17.24 0.75 0.85
N MET A 682 -16.72 -0.38 1.33
CA MET A 682 -15.45 -0.44 2.04
C MET A 682 -14.26 -0.09 1.14
N LEU A 683 -14.28 -0.53 -0.12
CA LEU A 683 -13.25 -0.15 -1.09
C LEU A 683 -13.26 1.36 -1.37
N TRP A 684 -14.43 1.96 -1.60
CA TRP A 684 -14.57 3.40 -1.80
C TRP A 684 -14.14 4.22 -0.59
N GLN A 685 -14.34 3.69 0.62
CA GLN A 685 -13.85 4.31 1.83
C GLN A 685 -12.32 4.22 1.93
N ALA A 686 -11.74 3.05 1.65
CA ALA A 686 -10.30 2.86 1.63
C ALA A 686 -9.60 3.72 0.56
N SER A 687 -10.22 3.92 -0.60
CA SER A 687 -9.66 4.68 -1.72
C SER A 687 -9.46 6.18 -1.43
N LYS A 688 -10.09 6.72 -0.38
CA LYS A 688 -9.87 8.10 0.10
C LYS A 688 -8.48 8.29 0.72
N SER A 689 -7.82 7.20 1.13
CA SER A 689 -6.50 7.25 1.76
C SER A 689 -5.41 7.67 0.78
N SER A 690 -4.54 8.59 1.20
CA SER A 690 -3.30 8.92 0.48
C SER A 690 -2.19 7.91 0.78
N THR A 691 -2.46 6.61 0.83
CA THR A 691 -1.43 5.57 1.03
C THR A 691 -1.49 4.53 -0.08
N LEU A 692 -0.57 3.54 -0.06
CA LEU A 692 -0.61 2.38 -0.95
C LEU A 692 -1.97 1.69 -0.95
N ILE A 693 -2.57 1.56 0.23
CA ILE A 693 -3.87 0.92 0.44
C ILE A 693 -4.97 1.63 -0.36
N GLY A 694 -5.00 2.97 -0.34
CA GLY A 694 -6.00 3.72 -1.07
C GLY A 694 -5.85 3.59 -2.59
N ALA A 695 -4.61 3.52 -3.07
CA ALA A 695 -4.33 3.29 -4.48
C ALA A 695 -4.70 1.86 -4.92
N VAL A 696 -4.36 0.82 -4.14
CA VAL A 696 -4.78 -0.56 -4.42
C VAL A 696 -6.31 -0.71 -4.36
N ALA A 697 -6.98 -0.02 -3.43
CA ALA A 697 -8.44 0.04 -3.39
C ALA A 697 -9.00 0.68 -4.68
N GLY A 698 -8.37 1.76 -5.15
CA GLY A 698 -8.70 2.40 -6.42
C GLY A 698 -8.59 1.45 -7.61
N LEU A 699 -7.52 0.65 -7.71
CA LEU A 699 -7.38 -0.41 -8.72
C LEU A 699 -8.47 -1.47 -8.60
N GLY A 700 -8.82 -1.89 -7.37
CA GLY A 700 -9.90 -2.85 -7.15
C GLY A 700 -11.26 -2.34 -7.62
N ILE A 701 -11.56 -1.06 -7.37
CA ILE A 701 -12.78 -0.39 -7.84
C ILE A 701 -12.79 -0.30 -9.36
N LEU A 702 -11.73 0.24 -9.97
CA LEU A 702 -11.64 0.39 -11.43
C LEU A 702 -11.67 -0.97 -12.13
N GLY A 703 -10.95 -1.97 -11.63
CA GLY A 703 -10.97 -3.33 -12.17
C GLY A 703 -12.36 -3.98 -12.08
N TYR A 704 -13.12 -3.74 -11.01
CA TYR A 704 -14.50 -4.20 -10.91
C TYR A 704 -15.41 -3.49 -11.93
N TYR A 705 -15.39 -2.16 -12.00
CA TYR A 705 -16.32 -1.43 -12.88
C TYR A 705 -15.90 -1.44 -14.37
N ASN A 706 -14.65 -1.12 -14.67
CA ASN A 706 -14.13 -1.07 -16.04
C ASN A 706 -13.85 -2.46 -16.61
N GLY A 707 -13.55 -3.44 -15.75
CA GLY A 707 -13.33 -4.83 -16.14
C GLY A 707 -14.62 -5.64 -16.10
N PHE A 708 -15.09 -5.98 -14.90
CA PHE A 708 -16.21 -6.93 -14.71
C PHE A 708 -17.56 -6.36 -15.15
N VAL A 709 -17.98 -5.20 -14.62
CA VAL A 709 -19.29 -4.61 -14.91
C VAL A 709 -19.44 -4.26 -16.38
N ARG A 710 -18.34 -3.86 -17.05
CA ARG A 710 -18.35 -3.56 -18.49
C ARG A 710 -18.63 -4.76 -19.40
N LEU A 711 -18.53 -5.98 -18.87
CA LEU A 711 -18.91 -7.19 -19.61
C LEU A 711 -20.40 -7.50 -19.52
N LEU A 712 -21.16 -6.77 -18.71
CA LEU A 712 -22.57 -7.03 -18.45
C LEU A 712 -23.47 -6.16 -19.33
N ASP A 713 -24.56 -6.75 -19.82
CA ASP A 713 -25.58 -6.07 -20.63
C ASP A 713 -26.76 -5.56 -19.81
N ILE A 714 -27.05 -6.26 -18.71
CA ILE A 714 -28.11 -5.95 -17.76
C ILE A 714 -27.42 -5.69 -16.41
N ILE A 715 -27.54 -4.46 -15.91
CA ILE A 715 -27.06 -4.05 -14.59
C ILE A 715 -28.19 -3.36 -13.82
N PRO A 716 -28.13 -3.33 -12.48
CA PRO A 716 -29.13 -2.62 -11.68
C PRO A 716 -29.22 -1.15 -12.06
N ASP A 717 -30.43 -0.61 -12.05
CA ASP A 717 -30.66 0.83 -12.14
C ASP A 717 -30.15 1.51 -10.86
N ALA A 718 -29.74 2.78 -10.95
CA ALA A 718 -29.47 3.58 -9.76
C ALA A 718 -30.80 3.87 -9.04
N THR A 719 -30.89 3.55 -7.75
CA THR A 719 -32.09 3.75 -6.93
C THR A 719 -32.00 5.03 -6.09
N GLU A 720 -33.13 5.62 -5.71
CA GLU A 720 -33.18 6.70 -4.72
C GLU A 720 -32.60 6.20 -3.38
N GLY A 721 -31.47 6.80 -2.94
CA GLY A 721 -30.71 6.36 -1.76
C GLY A 721 -29.39 5.65 -2.07
N ASP A 722 -29.06 5.40 -3.34
CA ASP A 722 -27.70 5.01 -3.75
C ASP A 722 -26.76 6.23 -3.81
N ASP A 723 -26.60 6.92 -2.67
CA ASP A 723 -25.74 8.12 -2.53
C ASP A 723 -24.28 7.85 -2.95
N LEU A 724 -23.90 6.57 -3.02
CA LEU A 724 -22.57 6.10 -3.39
C LEU A 724 -22.52 5.54 -4.84
N GLY A 725 -23.62 5.47 -5.60
CA GLY A 725 -23.61 4.95 -6.97
C GLY A 725 -23.03 3.53 -7.09
N ILE A 726 -23.29 2.65 -6.14
CA ILE A 726 -22.70 1.31 -6.04
C ILE A 726 -23.48 0.28 -6.86
N GLU A 727 -24.77 0.50 -7.10
CA GLU A 727 -25.61 -0.48 -7.75
C GLU A 727 -25.42 -0.51 -9.27
N GLY A 728 -25.21 0.67 -9.86
CA GLY A 728 -25.01 0.90 -11.30
C GLY A 728 -23.53 1.05 -11.70
N TYR A 729 -23.25 1.93 -12.68
CA TYR A 729 -21.89 2.31 -13.11
C TYR A 729 -21.63 3.79 -12.75
N PRO A 730 -20.86 4.11 -11.69
CA PRO A 730 -20.72 5.47 -11.17
C PRO A 730 -19.69 6.29 -11.96
N THR A 731 -20.03 6.64 -13.21
CA THR A 731 -19.14 7.29 -14.18
C THR A 731 -18.32 8.45 -13.60
N ASP A 732 -18.98 9.43 -12.97
CA ASP A 732 -18.31 10.64 -12.50
C ASP A 732 -17.36 10.35 -11.33
N ARG A 733 -17.76 9.45 -10.41
CA ARG A 733 -16.88 9.03 -9.30
C ARG A 733 -15.65 8.28 -9.82
N LEU A 734 -15.82 7.42 -10.82
CA LEU A 734 -14.70 6.71 -11.44
C LEU A 734 -13.74 7.67 -12.14
N LYS A 735 -14.27 8.68 -12.86
CA LYS A 735 -13.46 9.76 -13.46
C LYS A 735 -12.69 10.52 -12.38
N THR A 736 -13.34 10.95 -11.30
CA THR A 736 -12.66 11.66 -10.19
C THR A 736 -11.58 10.80 -9.55
N LEU A 737 -11.87 9.52 -9.28
CA LEU A 737 -10.90 8.57 -8.73
C LEU A 737 -9.70 8.43 -9.66
N LEU A 738 -9.93 8.23 -10.96
CA LEU A 738 -8.86 8.07 -11.94
C LEU A 738 -8.02 9.34 -12.08
N ILE A 739 -8.63 10.52 -12.18
CA ILE A 739 -7.91 11.81 -12.20
C ILE A 739 -7.03 11.94 -10.96
N THR A 740 -7.57 11.58 -9.78
CA THR A 740 -6.80 11.60 -8.52
C THR A 740 -5.59 10.68 -8.60
N MET A 741 -5.75 9.46 -9.12
CA MET A 741 -4.64 8.50 -9.26
C MET A 741 -3.62 8.92 -10.33
N ARG A 742 -4.05 9.44 -11.48
CA ARG A 742 -3.17 9.97 -12.54
C ARG A 742 -2.36 11.18 -12.07
N THR A 743 -2.97 12.05 -11.25
CA THR A 743 -2.27 13.19 -10.64
C THR A 743 -1.21 12.72 -9.65
N ARG A 744 -1.52 11.65 -8.92
CA ARG A 744 -0.67 11.11 -7.86
C ARG A 744 0.50 10.26 -8.37
N TYR A 745 0.27 9.54 -9.46
CA TYR A 745 1.18 8.59 -10.08
C TYR A 745 1.30 8.90 -11.58
N PRO A 746 1.95 10.03 -11.94
CA PRO A 746 1.97 10.55 -13.30
C PRO A 746 2.75 9.67 -14.29
N ASN A 747 3.67 8.83 -13.82
CA ASN A 747 4.50 7.97 -14.67
C ASN A 747 3.88 6.60 -14.91
N SER A 748 2.96 6.19 -14.06
CA SER A 748 2.32 4.89 -14.12
C SER A 748 1.61 4.62 -15.45
N GLN A 749 1.98 3.51 -16.09
CA GLN A 749 1.29 3.01 -17.26
C GLN A 749 0.01 2.24 -16.92
N LEU A 750 -0.13 1.79 -15.66
CA LEU A 750 -1.32 1.10 -15.18
C LEU A 750 -2.54 2.03 -15.08
N TRP A 751 -2.36 3.25 -14.58
CA TRP A 751 -3.46 4.23 -14.53
C TRP A 751 -3.83 4.76 -15.93
N LEU A 752 -2.84 4.87 -16.83
CA LEU A 752 -3.09 5.21 -18.23
C LEU A 752 -3.93 4.13 -18.92
N LEU A 753 -3.67 2.86 -18.63
CA LEU A 753 -4.49 1.75 -19.11
C LEU A 753 -5.95 1.86 -18.64
N GLU A 754 -6.19 2.18 -17.37
CA GLU A 754 -7.56 2.38 -16.86
C GLU A 754 -8.27 3.58 -17.53
N GLU A 755 -7.51 4.62 -17.88
CA GLU A 755 -8.01 5.75 -18.68
C GLU A 755 -8.43 5.32 -20.09
N ALA A 756 -7.61 4.52 -20.76
CA ALA A 756 -7.93 3.95 -22.06
C ALA A 756 -9.17 3.04 -22.01
N ARG A 757 -9.27 2.18 -20.99
CA ARG A 757 -10.47 1.34 -20.76
C ARG A 757 -11.73 2.15 -20.59
N MET A 758 -11.67 3.26 -19.86
CA MET A 758 -12.81 4.16 -19.72
C MET A 758 -13.16 4.81 -21.06
N LYS A 759 -12.18 5.24 -21.86
CA LYS A 759 -12.43 5.79 -23.22
C LYS A 759 -13.12 4.77 -24.13
N SER A 760 -12.55 3.57 -24.25
CA SER A 760 -13.13 2.45 -25.01
C SER A 760 -14.56 2.14 -24.51
N GLY A 761 -14.76 2.15 -23.20
CA GLY A 761 -16.09 2.07 -22.60
C GLY A 761 -17.05 3.12 -23.14
N HIS A 762 -16.68 4.40 -23.15
CA HIS A 762 -17.53 5.50 -23.63
C HIS A 762 -17.68 5.56 -25.17
N ARG A 763 -17.33 4.48 -25.88
CA ARG A 763 -17.34 4.36 -27.34
C ARG A 763 -16.34 5.28 -28.06
N ASP A 764 -15.25 5.63 -27.39
CA ASP A 764 -14.06 6.28 -27.95
C ASP A 764 -12.92 5.26 -28.03
N VAL A 765 -13.09 4.27 -28.91
CA VAL A 765 -12.14 3.15 -29.05
C VAL A 765 -10.88 3.62 -29.77
N GLU A 766 -11.00 4.48 -30.77
CA GLU A 766 -9.89 5.12 -31.47
C GLU A 766 -9.02 5.91 -30.49
N GLY A 767 -9.61 6.76 -29.66
CA GLY A 767 -8.89 7.52 -28.64
C GLY A 767 -8.24 6.65 -27.58
N ALA A 768 -8.81 5.48 -27.25
CA ALA A 768 -8.20 4.50 -26.36
C ALA A 768 -6.95 3.85 -27.00
N VAL A 769 -7.04 3.42 -28.26
CA VAL A 769 -5.91 2.83 -29.00
C VAL A 769 -4.78 3.83 -29.19
N ASP A 770 -5.10 5.05 -29.60
CA ASP A 770 -4.11 6.11 -29.80
C ASP A 770 -3.39 6.46 -28.49
N MET A 771 -4.11 6.49 -27.37
CA MET A 771 -3.52 6.69 -26.05
C MET A 771 -2.53 5.58 -25.70
N LEU A 772 -2.90 4.32 -25.91
CA LEU A 772 -2.04 3.17 -25.59
C LEU A 772 -0.85 3.05 -26.54
N LYS A 773 -1.02 3.31 -27.84
CA LYS A 773 0.08 3.27 -28.82
C LYS A 773 1.15 4.34 -28.58
N ASN A 774 0.75 5.50 -28.05
CA ASN A 774 1.65 6.61 -27.73
C ASN A 774 2.17 6.59 -26.28
N SER A 775 1.82 5.55 -25.52
CA SER A 775 2.24 5.40 -24.12
C SER A 775 3.72 5.03 -24.01
N LYS A 776 4.30 5.26 -22.82
CA LYS A 776 5.68 4.84 -22.54
C LYS A 776 5.67 3.35 -22.17
N LYS A 777 6.76 2.63 -22.44
CA LYS A 777 6.90 1.27 -21.94
C LYS A 777 6.99 1.26 -20.42
N SER A 778 6.21 0.39 -19.79
CA SER A 778 6.31 0.09 -18.37
C SER A 778 7.52 -0.82 -18.09
N PRO A 779 8.24 -0.61 -16.97
CA PRO A 779 9.23 -1.58 -16.49
C PRO A 779 8.58 -2.87 -15.97
N LEU A 780 7.27 -2.87 -15.71
CA LEU A 780 6.51 -4.05 -15.34
C LEU A 780 5.99 -4.74 -16.61
N LYS A 781 6.60 -5.88 -16.97
CA LYS A 781 6.18 -6.75 -18.09
C LYS A 781 4.68 -7.10 -18.04
N GLN A 782 4.15 -7.18 -16.84
CA GLN A 782 2.76 -7.39 -16.48
C GLN A 782 1.82 -6.29 -17.00
N VAL A 783 2.25 -5.03 -16.86
CA VAL A 783 1.49 -3.87 -17.33
C VAL A 783 1.57 -3.82 -18.87
N GLU A 784 2.73 -4.13 -19.45
CA GLU A 784 2.86 -4.28 -20.91
C GLU A 784 1.92 -5.36 -21.46
N ALA A 785 1.80 -6.50 -20.77
CA ALA A 785 0.90 -7.58 -21.15
C ALA A 785 -0.57 -7.13 -21.14
N LEU A 786 -0.98 -6.36 -20.13
CA LEU A 786 -2.33 -5.80 -20.05
C LEU A 786 -2.58 -4.75 -21.14
N GLN A 787 -1.61 -3.89 -21.42
CA GLN A 787 -1.72 -2.92 -22.50
C GLN A 787 -1.77 -3.60 -23.86
N ALA A 788 -0.96 -4.63 -24.10
CA ALA A 788 -1.03 -5.45 -25.30
C ALA A 788 -2.42 -6.07 -25.45
N PHE A 789 -2.97 -6.66 -24.38
CA PHE A 789 -4.31 -7.23 -24.40
C PHE A 789 -5.38 -6.18 -24.73
N GLU A 790 -5.36 -5.01 -24.09
CA GLU A 790 -6.36 -3.96 -24.35
C GLU A 790 -6.21 -3.38 -25.77
N LYS A 791 -4.97 -3.13 -26.25
CA LYS A 791 -4.71 -2.74 -27.64
C LYS A 791 -5.28 -3.77 -28.62
N SER A 792 -5.15 -5.06 -28.33
CA SER A 792 -5.71 -6.12 -29.17
C SER A 792 -7.24 -6.07 -29.20
N MET A 793 -7.87 -5.96 -28.03
CA MET A 793 -9.33 -5.89 -27.90
C MET A 793 -9.89 -4.67 -28.63
N ASP A 794 -9.31 -3.49 -28.40
CA ASP A 794 -9.77 -2.27 -29.04
C ASP A 794 -9.49 -2.27 -30.55
N SER A 795 -8.36 -2.83 -31.00
CA SER A 795 -8.09 -3.01 -32.45
C SER A 795 -9.09 -3.98 -33.09
N MET A 796 -9.53 -5.01 -32.35
CA MET A 796 -10.60 -5.91 -32.79
C MET A 796 -11.93 -5.15 -32.96
N PHE A 797 -12.27 -4.26 -32.02
CA PHE A 797 -13.48 -3.45 -32.07
C PHE A 797 -13.46 -2.39 -33.19
N LEU A 798 -12.28 -1.95 -33.60
CA LEU A 798 -12.06 -1.04 -34.74
C LEU A 798 -11.94 -1.76 -36.09
N HIS A 799 -12.10 -3.09 -36.12
CA HIS A 799 -11.90 -3.91 -37.33
C HIS A 799 -10.48 -3.76 -37.93
N ASN A 800 -9.50 -3.40 -37.09
CA ASN A 800 -8.08 -3.33 -37.43
C ASN A 800 -7.40 -4.67 -37.12
N TYR A 801 -7.60 -5.61 -38.04
CA TYR A 801 -7.23 -7.01 -37.84
C TYR A 801 -5.72 -7.26 -37.81
N GLU A 802 -4.91 -6.45 -38.48
CA GLU A 802 -3.45 -6.60 -38.45
C GLU A 802 -2.88 -6.27 -37.08
N ASP A 803 -3.29 -5.12 -36.51
CA ASP A 803 -2.90 -4.74 -35.15
C ASP A 803 -3.51 -5.69 -34.11
N CYS A 804 -4.76 -6.11 -34.28
CA CYS A 804 -5.39 -7.13 -33.43
C CYS A 804 -4.55 -8.42 -33.36
N ALA A 805 -4.20 -9.00 -34.52
CA ALA A 805 -3.38 -10.20 -34.57
C ALA A 805 -1.98 -9.97 -33.96
N LYS A 806 -1.33 -8.87 -34.33
CA LYS A 806 0.00 -8.49 -33.83
C LYS A 806 0.03 -8.40 -32.30
N PHE A 807 -0.90 -7.66 -31.70
CA PHE A 807 -0.90 -7.43 -30.25
C PHE A 807 -1.33 -8.69 -29.47
N PHE A 808 -2.19 -9.57 -30.02
CA PHE A 808 -2.46 -10.86 -29.39
C PHE A 808 -1.25 -11.80 -29.45
N LEU A 809 -0.50 -11.81 -30.55
CA LEU A 809 0.76 -12.56 -30.60
C LEU A 809 1.80 -11.97 -29.62
N GLU A 810 1.85 -10.64 -29.45
CA GLU A 810 2.65 -10.00 -28.40
C GLU A 810 2.24 -10.47 -26.99
N CYS A 811 0.94 -10.69 -26.73
CA CYS A 811 0.48 -11.27 -25.46
C CYS A 811 1.05 -12.67 -25.20
N VAL A 812 1.24 -13.50 -26.24
CA VAL A 812 1.86 -14.83 -26.13
C VAL A 812 3.31 -14.72 -25.65
N ASP A 813 4.04 -13.70 -26.11
CA ASP A 813 5.43 -13.47 -25.71
C ASP A 813 5.53 -12.86 -24.30
N LEU A 814 4.54 -12.04 -23.92
CA LEU A 814 4.54 -11.31 -22.66
C LEU A 814 4.02 -12.13 -21.47
N ASN A 815 3.09 -13.06 -21.66
CA ASN A 815 2.51 -13.83 -20.54
C ASN A 815 2.03 -15.24 -20.93
N SER A 816 1.69 -16.05 -19.94
CA SER A 816 1.27 -17.45 -20.10
C SER A 816 -0.22 -17.72 -19.81
N TRP A 817 -1.06 -16.68 -19.77
CA TRP A 817 -2.45 -16.79 -19.30
C TRP A 817 -3.33 -17.70 -20.17
N SER A 818 -3.53 -17.36 -21.45
CA SER A 818 -4.23 -18.24 -22.38
C SER A 818 -3.67 -18.13 -23.81
N PRO A 819 -2.48 -18.73 -24.07
CA PRO A 819 -1.88 -18.72 -25.40
C PRO A 819 -2.81 -19.30 -26.47
N ALA A 820 -3.63 -20.30 -26.13
CA ALA A 820 -4.60 -20.89 -27.06
C ALA A 820 -5.64 -19.86 -27.52
N LEU A 821 -6.16 -19.03 -26.61
CA LEU A 821 -7.08 -17.95 -26.96
C LEU A 821 -6.39 -16.89 -27.81
N TYR A 822 -5.17 -16.50 -27.47
CA TYR A 822 -4.44 -15.48 -28.22
C TYR A 822 -4.15 -15.91 -29.66
N TYR A 823 -3.66 -17.14 -29.87
CA TYR A 823 -3.48 -17.70 -31.20
C TYR A 823 -4.80 -17.83 -31.96
N TYR A 824 -5.89 -18.21 -31.28
CA TYR A 824 -7.20 -18.32 -31.91
C TYR A 824 -7.69 -16.97 -32.43
N ILE A 825 -7.62 -15.90 -31.65
CA ILE A 825 -8.08 -14.57 -32.09
C ILE A 825 -7.14 -14.00 -33.17
N ALA A 826 -5.82 -14.17 -33.03
CA ALA A 826 -4.88 -13.76 -34.06
C ALA A 826 -5.10 -14.52 -35.39
N GLY A 827 -5.32 -15.83 -35.32
CA GLY A 827 -5.66 -16.65 -36.49
C GLY A 827 -6.98 -16.23 -37.12
N SER A 828 -7.99 -15.93 -36.30
CA SER A 828 -9.30 -15.41 -36.73
C SER A 828 -9.16 -14.08 -37.47
N ALA A 829 -8.36 -13.15 -36.96
CA ALA A 829 -8.06 -11.89 -37.62
C ALA A 829 -7.39 -12.09 -38.99
N TYR A 830 -6.46 -13.06 -39.10
CA TYR A 830 -5.85 -13.41 -40.39
C TYR A 830 -6.83 -14.09 -41.36
N VAL A 831 -7.82 -14.85 -40.89
CA VAL A 831 -8.92 -15.36 -41.75
C VAL A 831 -9.68 -14.20 -42.38
N ILE A 832 -10.00 -13.16 -41.61
CA ILE A 832 -10.74 -12.01 -42.14
C ILE A 832 -9.88 -11.21 -43.13
N LEU A 833 -8.58 -11.05 -42.85
CA LEU A 833 -7.65 -10.43 -43.81
C LEU A 833 -7.52 -11.24 -45.10
N TYR A 834 -7.50 -12.58 -44.99
CA TYR A 834 -7.53 -13.47 -46.15
C TYR A 834 -8.79 -13.26 -47.00
N ARG A 835 -9.98 -13.32 -46.39
CA ARG A 835 -11.27 -13.09 -47.07
C ARG A 835 -11.34 -11.71 -47.73
N ARG A 836 -10.81 -10.67 -47.07
CA ARG A 836 -10.79 -9.30 -47.63
C ARG A 836 -9.86 -9.12 -48.82
N THR A 837 -8.81 -9.93 -48.91
CA THR A 837 -7.76 -9.77 -49.94
C THR A 837 -7.85 -10.80 -51.05
N SER A 838 -8.67 -11.85 -50.91
CA SER A 838 -8.78 -12.95 -51.89
C SER A 838 -9.09 -12.46 -53.31
N ASP A 839 -9.97 -11.47 -53.44
CA ASP A 839 -10.42 -10.96 -54.74
C ASP A 839 -9.57 -9.79 -55.26
N THR A 840 -8.91 -9.05 -54.37
CA THR A 840 -8.20 -7.80 -54.71
C THR A 840 -6.68 -7.94 -54.74
N ASP A 841 -6.09 -8.78 -53.88
CA ASP A 841 -4.66 -9.02 -53.77
C ASP A 841 -4.38 -10.49 -53.41
N PRO A 842 -4.33 -11.39 -54.42
CA PRO A 842 -4.10 -12.82 -54.20
C PRO A 842 -2.76 -13.15 -53.54
N ALA A 843 -1.75 -12.29 -53.67
CA ALA A 843 -0.44 -12.50 -53.06
C ALA A 843 -0.51 -12.26 -51.55
N ALA A 844 -1.14 -11.16 -51.13
CA ALA A 844 -1.42 -10.89 -49.72
C ALA A 844 -2.36 -11.95 -49.13
N ALA A 845 -3.41 -12.34 -49.85
CA ALA A 845 -4.36 -13.37 -49.42
C ALA A 845 -3.65 -14.68 -49.07
N LYS A 846 -2.72 -15.14 -49.92
CA LYS A 846 -1.94 -16.36 -49.64
C LYS A 846 -1.13 -16.25 -48.34
N ILE A 847 -0.49 -15.11 -48.09
CA ILE A 847 0.28 -14.87 -46.86
C ILE A 847 -0.63 -14.91 -45.63
N TYR A 848 -1.80 -14.27 -45.69
CA TYR A 848 -2.75 -14.30 -44.58
C TYR A 848 -3.35 -15.69 -44.36
N ALA A 849 -3.63 -16.45 -45.42
CA ALA A 849 -4.10 -17.83 -45.32
C ALA A 849 -3.09 -18.75 -44.60
N GLU A 850 -1.79 -18.60 -44.92
CA GLU A 850 -0.70 -19.34 -44.26
C GLU A 850 -0.62 -18.98 -42.77
N LYS A 851 -0.62 -17.67 -42.43
CA LYS A 851 -0.59 -17.19 -41.04
C LYS A 851 -1.81 -17.62 -40.23
N ALA A 852 -3.01 -17.55 -40.84
CA ALA A 852 -4.26 -18.01 -40.24
C ALA A 852 -4.18 -19.49 -39.90
N THR A 853 -3.77 -20.32 -40.86
CA THR A 853 -3.62 -21.77 -40.68
C THR A 853 -2.62 -22.10 -39.58
N GLU A 854 -1.47 -21.42 -39.55
CA GLU A 854 -0.45 -21.60 -38.52
C GLU A 854 -1.01 -21.30 -37.12
N CYS A 855 -1.61 -20.13 -36.93
CA CYS A 855 -2.15 -19.70 -35.64
C CYS A 855 -3.30 -20.61 -35.18
N ILE A 856 -4.25 -20.93 -36.06
CA ILE A 856 -5.40 -21.78 -35.75
C ILE A 856 -4.91 -23.18 -35.34
N ARG A 857 -3.99 -23.80 -36.08
CA ARG A 857 -3.48 -25.13 -35.71
C ARG A 857 -2.58 -25.10 -34.48
N LYS A 858 -1.96 -23.95 -34.18
CA LYS A 858 -1.16 -23.78 -32.95
C LYS A 858 -2.02 -23.77 -31.70
N ALA A 859 -3.18 -23.12 -31.72
CA ALA A 859 -4.01 -22.90 -30.54
C ALA A 859 -4.33 -24.19 -29.75
N PRO A 860 -4.81 -25.31 -30.34
CA PRO A 860 -5.07 -26.54 -29.61
C PRO A 860 -3.82 -27.18 -29.00
N THR A 861 -2.63 -26.96 -29.59
CA THR A 861 -1.36 -27.55 -29.09
C THR A 861 -0.85 -26.89 -27.81
N VAL A 862 -1.38 -25.70 -27.49
CA VAL A 862 -1.02 -24.93 -26.30
C VAL A 862 -2.17 -24.83 -25.30
N ALA A 863 -3.34 -25.37 -25.62
CA ALA A 863 -4.49 -25.44 -24.73
C ALA A 863 -4.27 -26.42 -23.57
N GLY A 864 -4.86 -26.13 -22.40
CA GLY A 864 -4.79 -26.96 -21.20
C GLY A 864 -3.43 -26.97 -20.49
N LYS A 865 -2.46 -26.20 -21.01
CA LYS A 865 -1.18 -25.93 -20.35
C LYS A 865 -1.38 -25.10 -19.09
N LYS A 866 -2.23 -24.07 -19.15
CA LYS A 866 -2.68 -23.31 -17.99
C LYS A 866 -3.94 -23.96 -17.41
N ARG A 867 -3.97 -24.14 -16.10
CA ARG A 867 -5.14 -24.69 -15.39
C ARG A 867 -5.55 -23.80 -14.24
N LEU A 868 -6.85 -23.65 -14.02
CA LEU A 868 -7.40 -23.03 -12.82
C LEU A 868 -8.03 -24.11 -11.96
N MET A 869 -7.50 -24.32 -10.75
CA MET A 869 -7.93 -25.40 -9.85
C MET A 869 -7.94 -26.78 -10.54
N ALA A 870 -6.88 -27.09 -11.29
CA ALA A 870 -6.73 -28.31 -12.10
C ALA A 870 -7.73 -28.49 -13.26
N ARG A 871 -8.63 -27.54 -13.53
CA ARG A 871 -9.51 -27.52 -14.70
C ARG A 871 -8.92 -26.67 -15.82
N GLN A 872 -9.14 -27.07 -17.07
CA GLN A 872 -8.80 -26.27 -18.24
C GLN A 872 -9.65 -24.99 -18.25
N LEU A 873 -9.09 -23.89 -18.77
CA LEU A 873 -9.83 -22.63 -18.91
C LEU A 873 -11.02 -22.82 -19.87
N PRO A 874 -12.24 -22.36 -19.51
CA PRO A 874 -13.44 -22.56 -20.34
C PRO A 874 -13.30 -22.06 -21.78
N PHE A 875 -12.63 -20.93 -21.98
CA PHE A 875 -12.35 -20.40 -23.32
C PHE A 875 -11.44 -21.32 -24.15
N GLU A 876 -10.49 -22.02 -23.54
CA GLU A 876 -9.62 -22.95 -24.27
C GLU A 876 -10.36 -24.22 -24.68
N VAL A 877 -11.34 -24.65 -23.89
CA VAL A 877 -12.25 -25.74 -24.26
C VAL A 877 -13.07 -25.35 -25.49
N PHE A 878 -13.68 -24.16 -25.46
CA PHE A 878 -14.40 -23.59 -26.61
C PHE A 878 -13.51 -23.52 -27.86
N VAL A 879 -12.32 -22.92 -27.75
CA VAL A 879 -11.37 -22.78 -28.86
C VAL A 879 -11.02 -24.14 -29.46
N THR A 880 -10.70 -25.13 -28.61
CA THR A 880 -10.33 -26.46 -29.09
C THR A 880 -11.48 -27.15 -29.82
N ARG A 881 -12.71 -27.03 -29.30
CA ARG A 881 -13.91 -27.58 -29.94
C ARG A 881 -14.24 -26.88 -31.27
N LYS A 882 -14.17 -25.55 -31.30
CA LYS A 882 -14.44 -24.75 -32.51
C LYS A 882 -13.46 -25.09 -33.64
N ILE A 883 -12.18 -25.22 -33.32
CA ILE A 883 -11.16 -25.60 -34.31
C ILE A 883 -11.36 -27.04 -34.78
N ALA A 884 -11.72 -27.96 -33.89
CA ALA A 884 -12.04 -29.33 -34.29
C ALA A 884 -13.23 -29.39 -35.26
N LYS A 885 -14.25 -28.53 -35.07
CA LYS A 885 -15.37 -28.36 -36.02
C LYS A 885 -14.87 -27.90 -37.39
N TRP A 886 -14.04 -26.85 -37.44
CA TRP A 886 -13.50 -26.35 -38.71
C TRP A 886 -12.60 -27.35 -39.43
N GLU A 887 -11.75 -28.10 -38.71
CA GLU A 887 -10.93 -29.18 -39.31
C GLU A 887 -11.81 -30.32 -39.87
N ALA A 888 -12.87 -30.71 -39.14
CA ALA A 888 -13.81 -31.71 -39.63
C ALA A 888 -14.56 -31.23 -40.89
N ARG A 889 -14.93 -29.95 -40.92
CA ARG A 889 -15.55 -29.30 -42.08
C ARG A 889 -14.61 -29.21 -43.27
N ALA A 890 -13.36 -28.79 -43.07
CA ALA A 890 -12.33 -28.73 -44.12
C ALA A 890 -12.16 -30.10 -44.77
N LYS A 891 -12.06 -31.16 -43.95
CA LYS A 891 -11.97 -32.54 -44.42
C LYS A 891 -13.23 -33.00 -45.17
N GLY A 892 -14.42 -32.65 -44.69
CA GLY A 892 -15.69 -33.01 -45.30
C GLY A 892 -15.93 -32.35 -46.66
N LEU A 893 -15.60 -31.05 -46.75
CA LEU A 893 -15.74 -30.23 -47.95
C LEU A 893 -14.56 -30.37 -48.93
N LYS A 894 -13.43 -30.93 -48.46
CA LYS A 894 -12.17 -31.05 -49.21
C LYS A 894 -11.60 -29.68 -49.64
N VAL A 895 -11.63 -28.73 -48.72
CA VAL A 895 -11.08 -27.38 -48.87
C VAL A 895 -9.98 -27.13 -47.84
N ASP A 896 -9.22 -26.05 -47.99
CA ASP A 896 -8.24 -25.67 -47.00
C ASP A 896 -8.92 -25.21 -45.70
N LEU A 897 -8.18 -25.25 -44.59
CA LEU A 897 -8.74 -24.95 -43.27
C LEU A 897 -9.37 -23.55 -43.21
N VAL A 898 -8.74 -22.56 -43.84
CA VAL A 898 -9.19 -21.16 -43.87
C VAL A 898 -10.53 -20.98 -44.59
N ASP A 899 -10.80 -21.80 -45.61
CA ASP A 899 -12.06 -21.81 -46.37
C ASP A 899 -13.19 -22.55 -45.63
N ALA A 900 -12.81 -23.41 -44.67
CA ALA A 900 -13.74 -24.15 -43.84
C ALA A 900 -14.16 -23.40 -42.57
N VAL A 901 -13.53 -22.27 -42.26
CA VAL A 901 -13.92 -21.43 -41.12
C VAL A 901 -15.35 -20.93 -41.35
N GLY A 902 -16.17 -21.05 -40.31
CA GLY A 902 -17.59 -20.70 -40.34
C GLY A 902 -17.86 -19.20 -40.31
N VAL A 903 -18.94 -18.82 -39.62
CA VAL A 903 -19.28 -17.40 -39.37
C VAL A 903 -18.05 -16.64 -38.86
N ASP A 904 -17.95 -15.36 -39.22
CA ASP A 904 -16.86 -14.47 -38.83
C ASP A 904 -16.45 -14.68 -37.35
N PRO A 905 -15.30 -15.33 -37.10
CA PRO A 905 -14.91 -15.66 -35.74
C PRO A 905 -14.51 -14.44 -34.92
N ILE A 906 -14.18 -13.30 -35.55
CA ILE A 906 -13.97 -12.04 -34.82
C ILE A 906 -15.31 -11.49 -34.33
N GLU A 907 -16.38 -11.60 -35.10
CA GLU A 907 -17.71 -11.19 -34.62
C GLU A 907 -18.23 -12.08 -33.48
N GLU A 908 -17.94 -13.38 -33.50
CA GLU A 908 -18.16 -14.26 -32.33
C GLU A 908 -17.39 -13.74 -31.09
N MET A 909 -16.13 -13.31 -31.25
CA MET A 909 -15.34 -12.75 -30.15
C MET A 909 -15.87 -11.39 -29.69
N ASN A 910 -16.30 -10.52 -30.60
CA ASN A 910 -16.93 -9.25 -30.26
C ASN A 910 -18.17 -9.47 -29.38
N PHE A 911 -19.03 -10.43 -29.73
CA PHE A 911 -20.18 -10.78 -28.90
C PHE A 911 -19.78 -11.28 -27.51
N LEU A 912 -18.88 -12.27 -27.45
CA LEU A 912 -18.46 -12.88 -26.19
C LEU A 912 -17.72 -11.90 -25.26
N TRP A 913 -17.04 -10.90 -25.82
CA TRP A 913 -16.34 -9.84 -25.09
C TRP A 913 -17.15 -8.56 -24.88
N ASN A 914 -18.43 -8.54 -25.25
CA ASN A 914 -19.29 -7.36 -25.17
C ASN A 914 -18.76 -6.16 -25.98
N GLY A 915 -18.06 -6.41 -27.08
CA GLY A 915 -17.44 -5.43 -27.96
C GLY A 915 -18.43 -4.46 -28.60
N TYR A 916 -19.62 -4.94 -28.98
CA TYR A 916 -20.65 -4.08 -29.59
C TYR A 916 -21.10 -2.94 -28.67
N SER A 917 -21.02 -3.11 -27.36
CA SER A 917 -21.33 -2.03 -26.41
C SER A 917 -20.32 -0.86 -26.48
N ARG A 918 -19.10 -1.14 -26.94
CA ARG A 918 -17.96 -0.21 -27.03
C ARG A 918 -17.81 0.41 -28.42
N MET A 919 -18.45 -0.14 -29.46
CA MET A 919 -18.35 0.42 -30.81
C MET A 919 -19.25 1.64 -30.99
N GLY A 920 -18.76 2.64 -31.73
CA GLY A 920 -19.59 3.72 -32.27
C GLY A 920 -20.51 3.25 -33.41
N ALA A 921 -21.35 4.15 -33.92
CA ALA A 921 -22.32 3.82 -34.97
C ALA A 921 -21.66 3.26 -36.25
N GLU A 922 -20.55 3.83 -36.69
CA GLU A 922 -19.80 3.36 -37.86
C GLU A 922 -19.24 1.96 -37.66
N GLY A 923 -18.62 1.69 -36.51
CA GLY A 923 -18.11 0.36 -36.17
C GLY A 923 -19.22 -0.70 -36.13
N LEU A 924 -20.39 -0.38 -35.58
CA LEU A 924 -21.54 -1.29 -35.58
C LEU A 924 -22.07 -1.57 -37.00
N GLN A 925 -22.10 -0.57 -37.88
CA GLN A 925 -22.46 -0.77 -39.29
C GLN A 925 -21.42 -1.63 -40.01
N GLU A 926 -20.14 -1.42 -39.72
CA GLU A 926 -19.07 -2.24 -40.27
C GLU A 926 -19.21 -3.70 -39.82
N SER A 927 -19.51 -3.97 -38.55
CA SER A 927 -19.80 -5.33 -38.06
C SER A 927 -20.99 -5.98 -38.76
N LEU A 928 -22.08 -5.25 -39.05
CA LEU A 928 -23.18 -5.80 -39.86
C LEU A 928 -22.71 -6.17 -41.27
N ARG A 929 -21.93 -5.28 -41.91
CA ARG A 929 -21.37 -5.53 -43.23
C ARG A 929 -20.41 -6.73 -43.23
N ARG A 930 -19.61 -6.90 -42.18
CA ARG A 930 -18.73 -8.08 -42.01
C ARG A 930 -19.56 -9.36 -41.93
N LEU A 931 -20.63 -9.33 -41.17
CA LEU A 931 -21.51 -10.47 -40.99
C LEU A 931 -22.26 -10.85 -42.26
N ASP A 932 -22.76 -9.86 -43.02
CA ASP A 932 -23.36 -10.06 -44.35
C ASP A 932 -22.38 -10.76 -45.30
N GLN A 933 -21.15 -10.26 -45.38
CA GLN A 933 -20.11 -10.87 -46.21
C GLN A 933 -19.75 -12.29 -45.75
N SER A 934 -19.70 -12.52 -44.44
CA SER A 934 -19.43 -13.84 -43.91
C SER A 934 -20.52 -14.85 -44.28
N GLU A 935 -21.78 -14.45 -44.46
CA GLU A 935 -22.83 -15.35 -44.91
C GLU A 935 -22.64 -15.79 -46.37
N GLU A 936 -22.00 -14.94 -47.19
CA GLU A 936 -21.64 -15.23 -48.58
C GLU A 936 -20.38 -16.11 -48.68
N ASP A 937 -19.36 -15.82 -47.86
CA ASP A 937 -18.06 -16.50 -47.88
C ASP A 937 -18.13 -17.94 -47.35
N VAL A 938 -19.08 -18.23 -46.46
CA VAL A 938 -19.12 -19.52 -45.75
C VAL A 938 -19.67 -20.63 -46.65
N LEU A 939 -18.80 -21.58 -47.02
CA LEU A 939 -19.14 -22.68 -47.92
C LEU A 939 -20.04 -23.73 -47.25
N HIS A 940 -21.32 -23.80 -47.64
CA HIS A 940 -22.33 -24.74 -47.09
C HIS A 940 -22.53 -24.58 -45.56
N PRO A 941 -23.08 -23.45 -45.09
CA PRO A 941 -23.28 -23.20 -43.67
C PRO A 941 -24.25 -24.22 -43.06
N GLU A 942 -23.83 -24.85 -41.97
CA GLU A 942 -24.68 -25.71 -41.15
C GLU A 942 -25.72 -24.86 -40.39
N GLU A 943 -26.81 -25.49 -39.94
CA GLU A 943 -27.91 -24.77 -39.28
C GLU A 943 -27.49 -24.05 -37.98
N ASP A 944 -26.56 -24.62 -37.21
CA ASP A 944 -26.01 -23.97 -36.01
C ASP A 944 -25.11 -22.76 -36.34
N GLU A 945 -24.39 -22.78 -37.48
CA GLU A 945 -23.63 -21.61 -37.96
C GLU A 945 -24.57 -20.48 -38.40
N LYS A 946 -25.66 -20.80 -39.13
CA LYS A 946 -26.67 -19.79 -39.48
C LYS A 946 -27.27 -19.15 -38.22
N ALA A 947 -27.56 -19.95 -37.21
CA ALA A 947 -28.07 -19.46 -35.93
C ALA A 947 -27.08 -18.54 -35.21
N ILE A 948 -25.76 -18.82 -35.27
CA ILE A 948 -24.72 -17.91 -34.77
C ILE A 948 -24.80 -16.57 -35.49
N SER A 949 -24.81 -16.58 -36.83
CA SER A 949 -24.89 -15.32 -37.59
C SER A 949 -26.10 -14.49 -37.18
N GLN A 950 -27.27 -15.11 -37.10
CA GLN A 950 -28.50 -14.42 -36.69
C GLN A 950 -28.43 -13.89 -35.24
N LEU A 951 -27.78 -14.61 -34.33
CA LEU A 951 -27.57 -14.17 -32.94
C LEU A 951 -26.67 -12.93 -32.89
N LEU A 952 -25.54 -12.95 -33.60
CA LEU A 952 -24.60 -11.82 -33.67
C LEU A 952 -25.28 -10.59 -34.27
N ARG A 953 -26.06 -10.79 -35.35
CA ARG A 953 -26.85 -9.73 -35.98
C ARG A 953 -27.83 -9.08 -35.01
N ALA A 954 -28.57 -9.89 -34.25
CA ALA A 954 -29.51 -9.39 -33.25
C ALA A 954 -28.79 -8.59 -32.15
N ALA A 955 -27.61 -9.03 -31.70
CA ALA A 955 -26.80 -8.32 -30.71
C ALA A 955 -26.28 -6.97 -31.22
N ILE A 956 -25.84 -6.90 -32.49
CA ILE A 956 -25.42 -5.64 -33.12
C ILE A 956 -26.62 -4.68 -33.24
N LEU A 957 -27.78 -5.17 -33.65
CA LEU A 957 -29.01 -4.38 -33.73
C LEU A 957 -29.46 -3.86 -32.35
N ARG A 958 -29.33 -4.66 -31.28
CA ARG A 958 -29.54 -4.19 -29.90
C ARG A 958 -28.59 -3.06 -29.55
N ALA A 959 -27.31 -3.18 -29.89
CA ALA A 959 -26.33 -2.12 -29.65
C ALA A 959 -26.65 -0.83 -30.41
N GLN A 960 -27.28 -0.93 -31.58
CA GLN A 960 -27.86 0.18 -32.36
C GLN A 960 -29.23 0.68 -31.84
N ARG A 961 -29.76 0.12 -30.75
CA ARG A 961 -31.11 0.39 -30.20
C ARG A 961 -32.27 0.00 -31.12
N LYS A 962 -32.03 -0.85 -32.11
CA LYS A 962 -33.06 -1.43 -33.01
C LYS A 962 -33.69 -2.67 -32.39
N HIS A 963 -34.30 -2.49 -31.23
CA HIS A 963 -34.79 -3.60 -30.40
C HIS A 963 -35.89 -4.43 -31.07
N ALA A 964 -36.78 -3.82 -31.85
CA ALA A 964 -37.83 -4.54 -32.56
C ALA A 964 -37.25 -5.56 -33.56
N GLU A 965 -36.33 -5.10 -34.42
CA GLU A 965 -35.64 -5.94 -35.42
C GLU A 965 -34.82 -7.04 -34.74
N ALA A 966 -34.07 -6.71 -33.69
CA ALA A 966 -33.27 -7.66 -32.92
C ALA A 966 -34.15 -8.79 -32.33
N LYS A 967 -35.25 -8.43 -31.65
CA LYS A 967 -36.17 -9.41 -31.06
C LYS A 967 -36.87 -10.26 -32.12
N GLU A 968 -37.21 -9.68 -33.26
CA GLU A 968 -37.83 -10.42 -34.37
C GLU A 968 -36.89 -11.51 -34.89
N ILE A 969 -35.62 -11.19 -35.14
CA ILE A 969 -34.60 -12.16 -35.55
C ILE A 969 -34.46 -13.27 -34.50
N LEU A 970 -34.34 -12.93 -33.22
CA LEU A 970 -34.21 -13.92 -32.15
C LEU A 970 -35.41 -14.88 -32.12
N LYS A 971 -36.63 -14.33 -32.20
CA LYS A 971 -37.87 -15.11 -32.13
C LYS A 971 -38.11 -15.96 -33.39
N GLN A 972 -37.89 -15.42 -34.57
CA GLN A 972 -38.25 -16.07 -35.84
C GLN A 972 -37.14 -16.95 -36.42
N ASN A 973 -35.87 -16.66 -36.14
CA ASN A 973 -34.75 -17.34 -36.81
C ASN A 973 -33.95 -18.25 -35.88
N ILE A 974 -34.08 -18.10 -34.55
CA ILE A 974 -33.24 -18.82 -33.58
C ILE A 974 -34.08 -19.61 -32.58
N LEU A 975 -34.96 -18.95 -31.82
CA LEU A 975 -35.73 -19.59 -30.75
C LEU A 975 -36.80 -20.58 -31.24
N VAL A 976 -37.06 -20.62 -32.55
CA VAL A 976 -37.92 -21.62 -33.22
C VAL A 976 -37.17 -22.90 -33.59
N LEU A 977 -35.83 -22.89 -33.58
CA LEU A 977 -35.01 -24.03 -34.00
C LEU A 977 -35.10 -25.17 -32.98
N ASP A 978 -35.09 -26.42 -33.46
CA ASP A 978 -35.04 -27.58 -32.58
C ASP A 978 -33.70 -27.60 -31.82
N LYS A 979 -33.77 -27.69 -30.48
CA LYS A 979 -32.60 -27.80 -29.60
C LYS A 979 -31.60 -28.90 -29.99
N ASN A 980 -32.06 -29.96 -30.66
CA ASN A 980 -31.21 -31.05 -31.12
C ASN A 980 -30.20 -30.62 -32.20
N ILE A 981 -30.45 -29.53 -32.92
CA ILE A 981 -29.49 -28.94 -33.89
C ILE A 981 -28.17 -28.58 -33.20
N PHE A 982 -28.26 -28.16 -31.93
CA PHE A 982 -27.11 -27.69 -31.14
C PHE A 982 -26.46 -28.81 -30.31
N LYS A 983 -26.90 -30.07 -30.44
CA LYS A 983 -26.37 -31.21 -29.69
C LYS A 983 -25.29 -31.96 -30.47
N GLY A 984 -24.14 -32.18 -29.84
CA GLY A 984 -23.05 -33.00 -30.37
C GLY A 984 -21.69 -32.37 -30.14
N HIS A 985 -20.63 -33.18 -30.26
CA HIS A 985 -19.26 -32.75 -29.96
C HIS A 985 -18.73 -31.63 -30.89
N LEU A 986 -19.27 -31.52 -32.12
CA LEU A 986 -18.92 -30.48 -33.11
C LEU A 986 -20.01 -29.41 -33.28
N ARG A 987 -21.04 -29.40 -32.43
CA ARG A 987 -22.13 -28.40 -32.50
C ARG A 987 -21.91 -27.28 -31.47
N ASP A 988 -22.30 -26.07 -31.84
CA ASP A 988 -22.21 -24.88 -31.00
C ASP A 988 -23.40 -24.81 -30.02
N ASN A 989 -23.25 -25.45 -28.86
CA ASN A 989 -24.33 -25.64 -27.87
C ASN A 989 -24.69 -24.38 -27.05
N TRP A 990 -23.97 -23.27 -27.22
CA TRP A 990 -24.13 -22.04 -26.45
C TRP A 990 -25.14 -21.05 -27.05
N VAL A 991 -25.57 -21.26 -28.30
CA VAL A 991 -26.36 -20.28 -29.09
C VAL A 991 -27.76 -20.04 -28.51
N LEU A 992 -28.52 -21.10 -28.20
CA LEU A 992 -29.87 -20.98 -27.63
C LEU A 992 -29.92 -20.29 -26.26
N PRO A 993 -29.10 -20.67 -25.25
CA PRO A 993 -29.09 -19.95 -23.98
C PRO A 993 -28.64 -18.49 -24.16
N ALA A 994 -27.70 -18.22 -25.06
CA ALA A 994 -27.31 -16.85 -25.41
C ALA A 994 -28.45 -16.06 -26.09
N ALA A 995 -29.24 -16.67 -26.96
CA ALA A 995 -30.39 -16.04 -27.62
C ALA A 995 -31.50 -15.67 -26.63
N HIS A 996 -31.76 -16.52 -25.63
CA HIS A 996 -32.67 -16.18 -24.54
C HIS A 996 -32.14 -15.00 -23.71
N PHE A 997 -30.85 -14.99 -23.37
CA PHE A 997 -30.23 -13.88 -22.67
C PHE A 997 -30.28 -12.58 -23.48
N GLU A 998 -29.98 -12.63 -24.77
CA GLU A 998 -29.99 -11.48 -25.68
C GLU A 998 -31.40 -10.91 -25.85
N LEU A 999 -32.44 -11.76 -25.88
CA LEU A 999 -33.84 -11.32 -25.87
C LEU A 999 -34.18 -10.62 -24.55
N ALA A 1000 -33.75 -11.16 -23.40
CA ALA A 1000 -33.91 -10.52 -22.11
C ALA A 1000 -33.21 -9.15 -22.05
N ALA A 1001 -32.00 -9.02 -22.62
CA ALA A 1001 -31.27 -7.75 -22.68
C ALA A 1001 -31.99 -6.70 -23.53
N ASN A 1002 -32.63 -7.09 -24.63
CA ASN A 1002 -33.47 -6.19 -25.42
C ASN A 1002 -34.69 -5.70 -24.62
N LEU A 1003 -35.41 -6.61 -23.96
CA LEU A 1003 -36.59 -6.27 -23.14
C LEU A 1003 -36.21 -5.34 -21.98
N TRP A 1004 -35.07 -5.60 -21.33
CA TRP A 1004 -34.55 -4.75 -20.26
C TRP A 1004 -34.24 -3.32 -20.71
N MET A 1005 -33.68 -3.15 -21.92
CA MET A 1005 -33.32 -1.84 -22.48
C MET A 1005 -34.53 -1.06 -23.03
N GLU A 1006 -35.64 -1.73 -23.34
CA GLU A 1006 -36.89 -1.09 -23.79
C GLU A 1006 -37.81 -0.64 -22.65
N ARG A 1007 -37.45 -0.97 -21.40
CA ARG A 1007 -38.17 -0.52 -20.22
C ARG A 1007 -38.32 1.01 -20.22
N PRO A 1008 -39.53 1.55 -19.99
CA PRO A 1008 -39.74 2.98 -19.88
C PRO A 1008 -38.78 3.74 -18.97
N SER A 1009 -38.37 3.16 -17.84
CA SER A 1009 -37.44 3.78 -16.89
C SER A 1009 -35.97 3.41 -17.13
N TYR A 1010 -35.63 2.74 -18.23
CA TYR A 1010 -34.26 2.33 -18.51
C TYR A 1010 -33.34 3.55 -18.68
N VAL A 1011 -32.29 3.61 -17.86
CA VAL A 1011 -31.22 4.58 -18.01
C VAL A 1011 -30.08 3.92 -18.79
N PRO A 1012 -29.62 4.51 -19.93
CA PRO A 1012 -28.53 3.92 -20.70
C PRO A 1012 -27.24 3.75 -19.88
N THR A 1013 -26.89 2.51 -19.60
CA THR A 1013 -25.72 2.10 -18.78
C THR A 1013 -24.38 2.32 -19.48
N HIS A 1014 -24.43 2.50 -20.80
CA HIS A 1014 -23.29 2.80 -21.67
C HIS A 1014 -23.61 4.03 -22.54
N ALA A 1015 -24.22 5.05 -21.93
CA ALA A 1015 -24.56 6.28 -22.62
C ALA A 1015 -23.34 6.85 -23.33
N SER A 1016 -23.48 7.02 -24.64
CA SER A 1016 -22.56 7.76 -25.47
C SER A 1016 -23.03 9.21 -25.58
N PRO A 1017 -22.14 10.22 -25.71
CA PRO A 1017 -22.54 11.59 -26.06
C PRO A 1017 -23.33 11.67 -27.38
N TRP A 1018 -23.24 10.61 -28.18
CA TRP A 1018 -23.87 10.45 -29.49
C TRP A 1018 -25.18 9.66 -29.45
N ASP A 1019 -25.58 9.11 -28.30
CA ASP A 1019 -26.87 8.44 -28.18
C ASP A 1019 -27.99 9.51 -28.25
N PRO A 1020 -29.07 9.27 -29.02
CA PRO A 1020 -30.17 10.22 -29.12
C PRO A 1020 -30.81 10.45 -27.75
N GLU A 1021 -31.20 11.70 -27.45
CA GLU A 1021 -31.93 11.99 -26.21
C GLU A 1021 -33.20 11.13 -26.15
N PRO A 1022 -33.55 10.59 -24.95
CA PRO A 1022 -34.77 9.83 -24.80
C PRO A 1022 -35.96 10.70 -25.20
N ALA A 1023 -36.76 10.24 -26.17
CA ALA A 1023 -37.96 10.93 -26.59
C ALA A 1023 -38.88 11.15 -25.37
N GLU A 1024 -39.33 12.39 -25.15
CA GLU A 1024 -40.34 12.70 -24.14
C GLU A 1024 -41.58 11.85 -24.40
N LYS A 1025 -41.90 10.93 -23.48
CA LYS A 1025 -43.08 10.06 -23.61
C LYS A 1025 -44.30 10.83 -23.10
N GLU A 1026 -45.22 11.16 -23.99
CA GLU A 1026 -46.58 11.67 -23.69
C GLU A 1026 -47.50 10.57 -23.13
N ALA A 1027 -47.01 9.71 -22.23
CA ALA A 1027 -47.79 8.61 -21.64
C ALA A 1027 -48.13 8.93 -20.17
N SER A 1028 -49.31 8.50 -19.72
CA SER A 1028 -49.70 8.63 -18.30
C SER A 1028 -48.81 7.76 -17.38
N GLU A 1029 -48.65 8.14 -16.11
CA GLU A 1029 -47.86 7.37 -15.14
C GLU A 1029 -48.31 5.90 -15.05
N ASP A 1030 -49.61 5.63 -15.08
CA ASP A 1030 -50.17 4.27 -15.05
C ASP A 1030 -49.78 3.43 -16.29
N GLU A 1031 -49.73 4.04 -17.47
CA GLU A 1031 -49.31 3.38 -18.71
C GLU A 1031 -47.81 3.06 -18.69
N ILE A 1032 -47.00 3.96 -18.13
CA ILE A 1032 -45.56 3.77 -17.95
C ILE A 1032 -45.30 2.60 -17.00
N VAL A 1033 -45.95 2.56 -15.84
CA VAL A 1033 -45.80 1.50 -14.85
C VAL A 1033 -46.26 0.15 -15.39
N SER A 1034 -47.40 0.10 -16.11
CA SER A 1034 -47.87 -1.14 -16.72
C SER A 1034 -46.95 -1.65 -17.82
N ALA A 1035 -46.39 -0.77 -18.64
CA ALA A 1035 -45.45 -1.14 -19.71
C ALA A 1035 -44.11 -1.64 -19.14
N GLU A 1036 -43.61 -0.97 -18.09
CA GLU A 1036 -42.43 -1.37 -17.33
C GLU A 1036 -42.60 -2.78 -16.76
N ARG A 1037 -43.70 -3.05 -16.05
CA ARG A 1037 -44.01 -4.37 -15.47
C ARG A 1037 -43.97 -5.49 -16.51
N LYS A 1038 -44.61 -5.25 -17.66
CA LYS A 1038 -44.70 -6.24 -18.74
C LYS A 1038 -43.30 -6.58 -19.29
N GLN A 1039 -42.49 -5.55 -19.57
CA GLN A 1039 -41.13 -5.72 -20.09
C GLN A 1039 -40.24 -6.50 -19.11
N VAL A 1040 -40.32 -6.16 -17.82
CA VAL A 1040 -39.56 -6.85 -16.76
C VAL A 1040 -40.00 -8.30 -16.63
N GLN A 1041 -41.31 -8.59 -16.62
CA GLN A 1041 -41.80 -9.96 -16.53
C GLN A 1041 -41.33 -10.83 -17.71
N GLU A 1042 -41.45 -10.33 -18.94
CA GLU A 1042 -40.96 -11.06 -20.12
C GLU A 1042 -39.43 -11.24 -20.08
N CYS A 1043 -38.70 -10.24 -19.56
CA CYS A 1043 -37.25 -10.34 -19.33
C CYS A 1043 -36.91 -11.49 -18.38
N ASP A 1044 -37.60 -11.60 -17.24
CA ASP A 1044 -37.37 -12.65 -16.24
C ASP A 1044 -37.63 -14.05 -16.81
N GLU A 1045 -38.72 -14.23 -17.57
CA GLU A 1045 -39.05 -15.51 -18.21
C GLU A 1045 -37.94 -16.01 -19.14
N HIS A 1046 -37.27 -15.09 -19.85
CA HIS A 1046 -36.16 -15.42 -20.73
C HIS A 1046 -34.86 -15.68 -19.96
N LEU A 1047 -34.58 -14.92 -18.90
CA LEU A 1047 -33.47 -15.18 -18.00
C LEU A 1047 -33.59 -16.52 -17.29
N GLU A 1048 -34.81 -16.92 -16.89
CA GLU A 1048 -35.09 -18.24 -16.32
C GLU A 1048 -34.76 -19.36 -17.30
N LYS A 1049 -35.14 -19.22 -18.58
CA LYS A 1049 -34.84 -20.21 -19.63
C LYS A 1049 -33.34 -20.36 -19.85
N ALA A 1050 -32.61 -19.24 -19.89
CA ALA A 1050 -31.15 -19.27 -20.01
C ALA A 1050 -30.48 -19.89 -18.76
N ALA A 1051 -30.96 -19.56 -17.56
CA ALA A 1051 -30.39 -20.05 -16.30
C ALA A 1051 -30.63 -21.55 -16.05
N LYS A 1052 -31.75 -22.10 -16.54
CA LYS A 1052 -32.12 -23.52 -16.40
C LYS A 1052 -31.62 -24.39 -17.56
N TRP A 1053 -30.78 -23.85 -18.44
CA TRP A 1053 -30.26 -24.58 -19.60
C TRP A 1053 -29.30 -25.71 -19.19
N GLU A 1054 -29.23 -26.78 -19.98
CA GLU A 1054 -28.25 -27.86 -19.79
C GLU A 1054 -26.82 -27.34 -19.99
N SER A 1055 -25.78 -28.00 -19.47
CA SER A 1055 -24.38 -27.53 -19.60
C SER A 1055 -23.99 -27.25 -21.06
N TYR A 1056 -23.37 -26.10 -21.30
CA TYR A 1056 -22.95 -25.65 -22.64
C TYR A 1056 -21.54 -25.03 -22.62
N ASP A 1057 -20.92 -24.88 -23.79
CA ASP A 1057 -19.61 -24.22 -23.91
C ASP A 1057 -19.71 -22.78 -23.43
N LEU A 1058 -18.71 -22.30 -22.69
CA LEU A 1058 -18.73 -20.94 -22.14
C LEU A 1058 -19.90 -20.65 -21.18
N ASP A 1059 -20.47 -21.68 -20.52
CA ASP A 1059 -21.44 -21.52 -19.43
C ASP A 1059 -20.94 -20.57 -18.35
N THR A 1060 -19.64 -20.57 -18.04
CA THR A 1060 -19.02 -19.63 -17.10
C THR A 1060 -19.09 -18.19 -17.57
N ARG A 1061 -19.15 -17.94 -18.89
CA ARG A 1061 -19.16 -16.59 -19.47
C ARG A 1061 -20.58 -16.07 -19.62
N ILE A 1062 -21.46 -16.83 -20.27
CA ILE A 1062 -22.85 -16.43 -20.46
C ILE A 1062 -23.62 -16.57 -19.15
N GLY A 1063 -23.39 -17.64 -18.39
CA GLY A 1063 -24.01 -17.84 -17.08
C GLY A 1063 -23.62 -16.78 -16.05
N LEU A 1064 -22.43 -16.18 -16.16
CA LEU A 1064 -22.06 -14.99 -15.37
C LEU A 1064 -22.96 -13.81 -15.70
N LYS A 1065 -23.17 -13.50 -16.99
CA LYS A 1065 -24.08 -12.44 -17.42
C LYS A 1065 -25.51 -12.69 -16.95
N VAL A 1066 -26.00 -13.92 -17.08
CA VAL A 1066 -27.33 -14.34 -16.60
C VAL A 1066 -27.45 -14.16 -15.09
N THR A 1067 -26.42 -14.55 -14.32
CA THR A 1067 -26.42 -14.41 -12.85
C THR A 1067 -26.50 -12.95 -12.44
N ALA A 1068 -25.71 -12.08 -13.06
CA ALA A 1068 -25.73 -10.64 -12.79
C ALA A 1068 -27.07 -9.99 -13.19
N ALA A 1069 -27.63 -10.38 -14.34
CA ALA A 1069 -28.94 -9.91 -14.79
C ALA A 1069 -30.06 -10.27 -13.80
N ARG A 1070 -30.04 -11.50 -13.28
CA ARG A 1070 -31.01 -11.93 -12.24
C ARG A 1070 -30.84 -11.19 -10.92
N GLU A 1071 -29.64 -10.72 -10.59
CA GLU A 1071 -29.45 -9.82 -9.45
C GLU A 1071 -30.09 -8.46 -9.70
N ALA A 1072 -29.89 -7.87 -10.89
CA ALA A 1072 -30.53 -6.62 -11.30
C ALA A 1072 -32.07 -6.73 -11.25
N MET A 1073 -32.62 -7.83 -11.75
CA MET A 1073 -34.06 -8.14 -11.67
C MET A 1073 -34.58 -8.15 -10.22
N ARG A 1074 -33.89 -8.86 -9.33
CA ARG A 1074 -34.29 -8.91 -7.90
C ARG A 1074 -34.26 -7.54 -7.24
N LYS A 1075 -33.26 -6.71 -7.56
CA LYS A 1075 -33.17 -5.34 -7.05
C LYS A 1075 -34.31 -4.48 -7.57
N TRP A 1076 -34.60 -4.57 -8.87
CA TRP A 1076 -35.73 -3.86 -9.47
C TRP A 1076 -37.08 -4.23 -8.81
N HIS A 1077 -37.34 -5.52 -8.57
CA HIS A 1077 -38.55 -5.93 -7.86
C HIS A 1077 -38.62 -5.40 -6.42
N THR A 1078 -37.46 -5.26 -5.77
CA THR A 1078 -37.38 -4.73 -4.41
C THR A 1078 -37.66 -3.22 -4.36
N SER A 1079 -37.21 -2.46 -5.37
CA SER A 1079 -37.46 -1.02 -5.48
C SER A 1079 -38.85 -0.66 -6.00
N HIS A 1080 -39.56 -1.63 -6.60
CA HIS A 1080 -40.92 -1.44 -7.12
C HIS A 1080 -41.92 -2.43 -6.47
N PRO A 1081 -42.11 -2.38 -5.14
CA PRO A 1081 -42.95 -3.35 -4.42
C PRO A 1081 -44.44 -3.24 -4.78
N GLU A 1082 -44.89 -2.10 -5.30
CA GLU A 1082 -46.27 -1.90 -5.79
C GLU A 1082 -46.47 -2.47 -7.21
N VAL A 1083 -45.38 -2.88 -7.87
CA VAL A 1083 -45.35 -3.40 -9.24
C VAL A 1083 -45.01 -4.91 -9.27
N ALA A 1084 -44.32 -5.42 -8.24
CA ALA A 1084 -44.01 -6.84 -8.02
C ALA A 1084 -45.26 -7.62 -7.57
#